data_AF-A0A543A1Y8-F1
#
_entry.id   AF-A0A543A1Y8-F1
#
_cell.length_a   1.000
_cell.length_b   1.000
_cell.length_c   1.000
_cell.angle_alpha   90.00
_cell.angle_beta   90.00
_cell.angle_gamma   90.00
#
_symmetry.space_group_name_H-M   'P 1'
#
loop_
_entity.id
_entity.type
_entity.pdbx_description
1 polymer ?
#
loop_
_entity_poly.entity_id
_entity_poly.type
_entity_poly.pdbx_seq_one_letter_code
_entity_poly.pdbx_strand_id
1 'polypeptide(L)'
;MHERTASDPSTVRDDLALTNLFLNPRLRRPPLLSADRAPQDHLELDPGDWVYVHKHARATLVDDGDGQAVRIEGRTDSNDTHISPGGRDGGLRLGMLPGRTYTFAADVELEAPLRGVLHVNALRIVAGWSTQGEPTWNGARSAAAQNVPGRTRLAVTFTVPVDADEAWVRLFGGARKGAVRWSRFQLSEGANGRAFLDAAAAPPDGLTARWRGDPDRSASELYVDRDTLSPGLLDERLAVWLQLEAFEVAARTAGLVVPGSDLTTALGHASNGSWPKVLEAGEIATEEDPKALAPRLLTAAAAVRLKNHEQVVAALAPIFDDPAVDATACYALARAYRLLHRAGETYDVVGAATAKDPRIDAAGATELMAATTNYTSERVAIRAFVGAHLDQIRRMAHAGRAGKTGEMPYVFVYWAQGMEAAPPIVRACYERLRRVPGIDLRLLTEASVPYWVDVPGHIRHRVPTDKAAFADWLRIALLKEYGGIWVDATCYVTGDPSVVDELVGDRRFFAFRYNDARISSWFLAARNNSYIVHMMHAALEIYHRSHDKATHYFFFHDIFEALAQLDDRFGEIWETKGQHRDTRGAHKLQGQLRRPAGTGADLAAIDGSFVHKLTYKLKPHEITPATVAGALVRGDYERHLMSAPEQPKRRRFVIARR
;
A
#
# COMPACT_ATOMS: atom_id res chain seq x y z
N MET A 1 54.01 -2.38 -38.18
CA MET A 1 54.86 -2.27 -36.98
C MET A 1 54.36 -1.10 -36.16
N HIS A 2 54.38 -1.22 -34.83
CA HIS A 2 53.76 -0.38 -33.78
C HIS A 2 52.29 -0.74 -33.49
N GLU A 3 52.06 -1.81 -32.73
CA GLU A 3 52.04 -1.89 -31.26
C GLU A 3 50.72 -1.37 -30.67
N ARG A 4 49.82 -2.30 -30.37
CA ARG A 4 48.69 -2.13 -29.47
C ARG A 4 49.26 -2.01 -28.05
N THR A 5 49.20 -0.83 -27.46
CA THR A 5 49.37 -0.67 -26.02
C THR A 5 48.11 -1.16 -25.33
N ALA A 6 48.28 -2.10 -24.40
CA ALA A 6 47.24 -2.59 -23.52
C ALA A 6 46.76 -1.45 -22.61
N SER A 7 45.47 -1.13 -22.69
CA SER A 7 44.79 -0.30 -21.69
C SER A 7 44.59 -1.12 -20.42
N ASP A 8 45.16 -0.62 -19.34
CA ASP A 8 45.03 -1.05 -17.94
C ASP A 8 43.56 -1.35 -17.54
N PRO A 9 43.23 -2.54 -16.98
CA PRO A 9 41.88 -2.87 -16.53
C PRO A 9 41.50 -2.28 -15.16
N SER A 10 42.28 -1.38 -14.57
CA SER A 10 42.13 -0.99 -13.16
C SER A 10 41.50 0.40 -12.88
N THR A 11 40.42 0.80 -13.56
CA THR A 11 39.59 1.94 -13.07
C THR A 11 38.10 1.83 -13.44
N VAL A 12 37.47 0.70 -13.11
CA VAL A 12 36.00 0.66 -12.93
C VAL A 12 35.74 0.85 -11.44
N ARG A 13 35.15 1.97 -11.03
CA ARG A 13 34.69 2.15 -9.64
C ARG A 13 33.48 1.24 -9.39
N ASP A 14 33.66 0.29 -8.48
CA ASP A 14 32.81 -0.84 -8.08
C ASP A 14 31.48 -0.46 -7.34
N ASP A 15 31.05 0.80 -7.36
CA ASP A 15 30.10 1.32 -6.34
C ASP A 15 28.59 1.01 -6.59
N LEU A 16 28.25 0.09 -7.50
CA LEU A 16 26.87 -0.36 -7.74
C LEU A 16 26.65 -1.87 -7.58
N ALA A 17 27.68 -2.66 -7.25
CA ALA A 17 27.58 -4.11 -7.09
C ALA A 17 26.92 -4.48 -5.75
N LEU A 18 25.63 -4.87 -5.77
CA LEU A 18 24.99 -5.53 -4.62
C LEU A 18 25.42 -7.00 -4.59
N THR A 19 26.38 -7.33 -3.73
CA THR A 19 26.78 -8.72 -3.49
C THR A 19 25.98 -9.32 -2.34
N ASN A 20 25.26 -10.43 -2.59
CA ASN A 20 24.75 -11.26 -1.49
C ASN A 20 25.85 -12.23 -1.05
N LEU A 21 26.23 -12.13 0.21
CA LEU A 21 27.22 -12.98 0.86
C LEU A 21 26.62 -14.33 1.30
N PHE A 22 25.30 -14.49 1.24
CA PHE A 22 24.63 -15.78 1.43
C PHE A 22 24.49 -16.51 0.09
N LEU A 23 25.31 -17.54 -0.15
CA LEU A 23 25.45 -18.17 -1.46
C LEU A 23 24.24 -19.06 -1.84
N ASN A 24 23.48 -19.56 -0.88
CA ASN A 24 22.32 -20.44 -1.10
C ASN A 24 21.00 -19.93 -0.48
N PRO A 25 20.50 -18.75 -0.88
CA PRO A 25 19.51 -17.98 -0.11
C PRO A 25 18.09 -18.56 -0.11
N ARG A 26 17.74 -19.36 -1.12
CA ARG A 26 16.47 -20.10 -1.19
C ARG A 26 16.61 -21.57 -0.79
N LEU A 27 17.78 -21.99 -0.31
CA LEU A 27 18.07 -23.37 0.07
C LEU A 27 17.68 -24.37 -1.04
N ARG A 28 17.94 -24.02 -2.31
CA ARG A 28 17.67 -24.90 -3.45
C ARG A 28 18.53 -26.16 -3.40
N ARG A 29 19.73 -26.00 -2.83
CA ARG A 29 20.53 -27.10 -2.33
C ARG A 29 20.23 -27.29 -0.84
N PRO A 30 19.85 -28.49 -0.39
CA PRO A 30 19.60 -28.75 1.02
C PRO A 30 20.84 -28.42 1.85
N PRO A 31 20.80 -27.43 2.77
CA PRO A 31 21.91 -27.21 3.67
C PRO A 31 22.02 -28.39 4.64
N LEU A 32 23.22 -28.61 5.16
CA LEU A 32 23.37 -29.55 6.25
C LEU A 32 22.83 -28.93 7.53
N LEU A 33 21.79 -29.56 8.08
CA LEU A 33 21.14 -29.18 9.34
C LEU A 33 21.74 -30.01 10.48
N SER A 34 22.47 -29.39 11.41
CA SER A 34 23.01 -30.12 12.56
C SER A 34 23.22 -29.27 13.80
N ALA A 35 23.24 -29.95 14.96
CA ALA A 35 23.42 -29.37 16.29
C ALA A 35 24.88 -29.37 16.78
N ASP A 36 25.80 -29.87 15.96
CA ASP A 36 27.23 -29.94 16.25
C ASP A 36 28.01 -28.89 15.43
N ARG A 37 29.33 -28.86 15.61
CA ARG A 37 30.23 -28.07 14.76
C ARG A 37 30.20 -28.62 13.32
N ALA A 38 30.74 -27.84 12.38
CA ALA A 38 31.01 -28.34 11.04
C ALA A 38 31.80 -29.67 11.14
N PRO A 39 31.33 -30.78 10.54
CA PRO A 39 31.97 -32.08 10.61
C PRO A 39 33.38 -31.99 10.02
N GLN A 40 34.36 -32.63 10.67
CA GLN A 40 35.78 -32.52 10.28
C GLN A 40 36.07 -32.89 8.82
N ASP A 41 35.25 -33.75 8.20
CA ASP A 41 35.43 -34.19 6.81
C ASP A 41 34.66 -33.32 5.80
N HIS A 42 33.94 -32.30 6.27
CA HIS A 42 33.26 -31.30 5.44
C HIS A 42 34.13 -30.04 5.40
N LEU A 43 35.21 -30.11 4.63
CA LEU A 43 36.13 -29.01 4.33
C LEU A 43 35.32 -27.73 4.03
N GLU A 44 35.52 -26.70 4.85
CA GLU A 44 35.03 -25.32 4.70
C GLU A 44 33.83 -25.18 3.75
N LEU A 45 32.64 -25.57 4.22
CA LEU A 45 31.41 -25.37 3.46
C LEU A 45 31.26 -23.88 3.10
N ASP A 46 30.89 -23.64 1.84
CA ASP A 46 30.58 -22.31 1.32
C ASP A 46 29.60 -21.56 2.26
N PRO A 47 29.76 -20.24 2.48
CA PRO A 47 28.80 -19.39 3.18
C PRO A 47 27.32 -19.67 2.86
N GLY A 48 26.62 -20.37 3.76
CA GLY A 48 25.18 -20.68 3.65
C GLY A 48 24.83 -22.15 3.42
N ASP A 49 25.79 -23.04 3.19
CA ASP A 49 25.57 -24.48 2.98
C ASP A 49 25.38 -25.29 4.27
N TRP A 50 25.58 -24.65 5.42
CA TRP A 50 25.31 -25.23 6.74
C TRP A 50 24.44 -24.31 7.58
N VAL A 51 23.49 -24.90 8.31
CA VAL A 51 22.67 -24.21 9.30
C VAL A 51 22.76 -24.94 10.63
N TYR A 52 23.31 -24.26 11.63
CA TYR A 52 23.32 -24.76 12.99
C TYR A 52 21.90 -24.75 13.56
N VAL A 53 21.51 -25.84 14.21
CA VAL A 53 20.24 -26.01 14.91
C VAL A 53 20.50 -26.07 16.41
N HIS A 54 19.93 -25.13 17.17
CA HIS A 54 20.15 -25.11 18.62
C HIS A 54 19.68 -26.41 19.28
N LYS A 55 20.33 -26.84 20.37
CA LYS A 55 20.04 -28.12 21.07
C LYS A 55 18.58 -28.28 21.51
N HIS A 56 17.88 -27.15 21.72
CA HIS A 56 16.48 -27.12 22.13
C HIS A 56 15.50 -27.11 20.96
N ALA A 57 15.99 -27.05 19.72
CA ALA A 57 15.20 -27.02 18.51
C ALA A 57 15.38 -28.30 17.68
N ARG A 58 14.41 -28.56 16.82
CA ARG A 58 14.50 -29.49 15.69
C ARG A 58 14.26 -28.67 14.43
N ALA A 59 15.06 -28.90 13.39
CA ALA A 59 14.86 -28.27 12.10
C ALA A 59 14.65 -29.32 11.00
N THR A 60 13.82 -28.99 10.03
CA THR A 60 13.58 -29.78 8.82
C THR A 60 13.45 -28.82 7.63
N LEU A 61 13.84 -29.28 6.44
CA LEU A 61 13.57 -28.53 5.21
C LEU A 61 12.15 -28.82 4.75
N VAL A 62 11.44 -27.76 4.37
CA VAL A 62 10.09 -27.85 3.79
C VAL A 62 10.02 -26.97 2.55
N ASP A 63 9.11 -27.30 1.64
CA ASP A 63 8.84 -26.47 0.47
C ASP A 63 8.21 -25.12 0.89
N ASP A 64 8.66 -24.02 0.27
CA ASP A 64 8.15 -22.66 0.47
C ASP A 64 7.44 -22.09 -0.79
N GLY A 65 7.18 -22.93 -1.79
CA GLY A 65 6.60 -22.62 -3.11
C GLY A 65 7.62 -22.16 -4.15
N ASP A 66 8.82 -21.80 -3.71
CA ASP A 66 9.82 -21.02 -4.46
C ASP A 66 11.25 -21.60 -4.33
N GLY A 67 11.42 -22.61 -3.50
CA GLY A 67 12.67 -23.11 -2.91
C GLY A 67 12.36 -23.87 -1.62
N GLN A 68 13.29 -23.89 -0.66
CA GLN A 68 13.07 -24.50 0.64
C GLN A 68 13.10 -23.47 1.78
N ALA A 69 12.37 -23.77 2.85
CA ALA A 69 12.43 -23.10 4.13
C ALA A 69 12.99 -24.02 5.21
N VAL A 70 13.71 -23.46 6.18
CA VAL A 70 14.05 -24.15 7.41
C VAL A 70 12.87 -24.04 8.36
N ARG A 71 12.14 -25.14 8.52
CA ARG A 71 11.09 -25.25 9.52
C ARG A 71 11.70 -25.64 10.85
N ILE A 72 11.52 -24.80 11.87
CA ILE A 72 12.06 -24.96 13.22
C ILE A 72 10.92 -25.22 14.21
N GLU A 73 11.10 -26.23 15.06
CA GLU A 73 10.20 -26.57 16.16
C GLU A 73 10.95 -26.73 17.48
N GLY A 74 10.26 -26.55 18.61
CA GLY A 74 10.79 -26.91 19.92
C GLY A 74 10.96 -28.42 20.08
N ARG A 75 12.14 -28.84 20.55
CA ARG A 75 12.49 -30.23 20.87
C ARG A 75 12.41 -30.55 22.37
N THR A 76 12.53 -29.52 23.21
CA THR A 76 12.59 -29.64 24.68
C THR A 76 11.69 -28.58 25.32
N ASP A 77 11.59 -28.58 26.65
CA ASP A 77 10.82 -27.57 27.39
C ASP A 77 11.46 -26.17 27.43
N SER A 78 12.59 -25.95 26.76
CA SER A 78 13.19 -24.63 26.60
C SER A 78 12.56 -23.85 25.44
N ASN A 79 12.37 -22.55 25.60
CA ASN A 79 11.93 -21.65 24.53
C ASN A 79 13.09 -21.00 23.75
N ASP A 80 14.35 -21.30 24.10
CA ASP A 80 15.53 -20.86 23.34
C ASP A 80 15.73 -21.72 22.09
N THR A 81 14.79 -21.58 21.16
CA THR A 81 14.77 -22.30 19.88
C THR A 81 15.19 -21.37 18.76
N HIS A 82 16.32 -21.66 18.13
CA HIS A 82 16.87 -20.85 17.06
C HIS A 82 17.73 -21.68 16.10
N ILE A 83 17.99 -21.11 14.93
CA ILE A 83 19.01 -21.57 13.99
C ILE A 83 20.05 -20.48 13.76
N SER A 84 21.25 -20.87 13.32
CA SER A 84 22.32 -19.94 12.95
C SER A 84 22.93 -20.39 11.62
N PRO A 85 22.62 -19.71 10.50
CA PRO A 85 23.29 -19.95 9.24
C PRO A 85 24.78 -19.62 9.34
N GLY A 86 25.62 -20.42 8.66
CA GLY A 86 27.08 -20.29 8.75
C GLY A 86 27.68 -20.92 10.01
N GLY A 87 26.91 -21.66 10.81
CA GLY A 87 27.43 -22.51 11.90
C GLY A 87 27.32 -21.90 13.31
N ARG A 88 27.95 -22.60 14.28
CA ARG A 88 27.78 -22.37 15.74
C ARG A 88 28.94 -21.63 16.42
N ASP A 89 30.17 -22.01 16.11
CA ASP A 89 31.39 -21.59 16.83
C ASP A 89 32.43 -21.11 15.81
N GLY A 90 33.26 -20.14 16.18
CA GLY A 90 34.41 -19.69 15.39
C GLY A 90 34.07 -18.72 14.26
N GLY A 91 35.01 -17.80 14.03
CA GLY A 91 35.14 -16.99 12.83
C GLY A 91 34.03 -15.98 12.56
N LEU A 92 34.27 -15.19 11.52
CA LEU A 92 33.31 -14.23 10.99
C LEU A 92 32.42 -14.95 9.97
N ARG A 93 31.24 -15.40 10.41
CA ARG A 93 30.40 -16.31 9.62
C ARG A 93 29.86 -15.63 8.39
N LEU A 94 29.54 -16.42 7.37
CA LEU A 94 28.97 -15.96 6.11
C LEU A 94 29.86 -14.95 5.35
N GLY A 95 31.18 -14.97 5.58
CA GLY A 95 32.12 -14.07 4.91
C GLY A 95 32.09 -12.61 5.41
N MET A 96 31.55 -12.36 6.60
CA MET A 96 31.62 -11.04 7.22
C MET A 96 33.07 -10.66 7.55
N LEU A 97 33.35 -9.36 7.62
CA LEU A 97 34.66 -8.80 7.93
C LEU A 97 34.55 -7.77 9.08
N PRO A 98 35.59 -7.60 9.91
CA PRO A 98 35.58 -6.62 11.00
C PRO A 98 35.51 -5.19 10.46
N GLY A 99 34.84 -4.30 11.20
CA GLY A 99 34.69 -2.89 10.84
C GLY A 99 33.73 -2.60 9.69
N ARG A 100 33.06 -3.62 9.13
CA ARG A 100 32.09 -3.47 8.04
C ARG A 100 30.66 -3.51 8.54
N THR A 101 29.77 -2.82 7.82
CA THR A 101 28.33 -2.78 8.09
C THR A 101 27.61 -3.75 7.18
N TYR A 102 26.69 -4.52 7.73
CA TYR A 102 25.91 -5.52 7.01
C TYR A 102 24.42 -5.39 7.30
N THR A 103 23.60 -5.83 6.36
CA THR A 103 22.17 -6.07 6.56
C THR A 103 21.87 -7.54 6.31
N PHE A 104 21.33 -8.23 7.33
CA PHE A 104 20.81 -9.59 7.17
C PHE A 104 19.28 -9.56 7.10
N ALA A 105 18.69 -10.26 6.13
CA ALA A 105 17.25 -10.35 5.96
C ALA A 105 16.77 -11.78 5.68
N ALA A 106 15.58 -12.11 6.16
CA ALA A 106 14.93 -13.40 5.92
C ALA A 106 13.41 -13.27 6.08
N ASP A 107 12.66 -14.17 5.44
CA ASP A 107 11.24 -14.31 5.66
C ASP A 107 11.01 -15.21 6.88
N VAL A 108 10.10 -14.81 7.76
CA VAL A 108 9.57 -15.63 8.83
C VAL A 108 8.10 -15.91 8.58
N GLU A 109 7.70 -17.18 8.65
CA GLU A 109 6.31 -17.58 8.43
C GLU A 109 5.79 -18.47 9.55
N LEU A 110 4.55 -18.19 9.94
CA LEU A 110 3.78 -18.93 10.93
C LEU A 110 2.54 -19.52 10.26
N GLU A 111 2.32 -20.81 10.44
CA GLU A 111 1.04 -21.45 10.09
C GLU A 111 -0.01 -21.24 11.18
N ALA A 112 0.43 -21.15 12.43
CA ALA A 112 -0.39 -20.94 13.61
C ALA A 112 0.39 -20.12 14.65
N PRO A 113 -0.28 -19.38 15.56
CA PRO A 113 0.40 -18.71 16.66
C PRO A 113 1.19 -19.69 17.53
N LEU A 114 2.43 -19.32 17.86
CA LEU A 114 3.26 -19.98 18.86
C LEU A 114 2.60 -19.90 20.23
N ARG A 115 2.75 -20.96 21.03
CA ARG A 115 2.07 -21.09 22.33
C ARG A 115 3.07 -21.20 23.49
N GLY A 116 2.64 -20.75 24.66
CA GLY A 116 3.43 -20.73 25.89
C GLY A 116 4.24 -19.46 26.06
N VAL A 117 5.16 -19.47 27.03
CA VAL A 117 6.06 -18.33 27.30
C VAL A 117 7.09 -18.23 26.17
N LEU A 118 7.04 -17.15 25.41
CA LEU A 118 7.97 -16.89 24.32
C LEU A 118 9.31 -16.37 24.85
N HIS A 119 10.37 -16.70 24.13
CA HIS A 119 11.70 -16.14 24.39
C HIS A 119 11.70 -14.63 24.08
N VAL A 120 12.55 -13.86 24.76
CA VAL A 120 12.64 -12.39 24.56
C VAL A 120 12.97 -12.00 23.10
N ASN A 121 13.67 -12.90 22.39
CA ASN A 121 14.02 -12.74 20.98
C ASN A 121 13.10 -13.53 20.03
N ALA A 122 11.96 -14.05 20.48
CA ALA A 122 11.07 -14.82 19.63
C ALA A 122 10.70 -14.04 18.36
N LEU A 123 10.71 -14.76 17.22
CA LEU A 123 10.36 -14.21 15.91
C LEU A 123 11.23 -13.01 15.49
N ARG A 124 12.53 -13.04 15.83
CA ARG A 124 13.52 -12.03 15.44
C ARG A 124 14.74 -12.64 14.76
N ILE A 125 15.40 -11.80 13.98
CA ILE A 125 16.78 -11.98 13.54
C ILE A 125 17.66 -11.21 14.53
N VAL A 126 18.70 -11.85 15.06
CA VAL A 126 19.62 -11.27 16.04
C VAL A 126 21.05 -11.47 15.58
N ALA A 127 21.79 -10.38 15.42
CA ALA A 127 23.21 -10.41 15.13
C ALA A 127 24.03 -10.29 16.44
N GLY A 128 25.16 -10.98 16.49
CA GLY A 128 26.10 -10.92 17.60
C GLY A 128 27.53 -11.16 17.13
N TRP A 129 28.47 -10.93 18.03
CA TRP A 129 29.91 -11.02 17.78
C TRP A 129 30.67 -11.32 19.06
N SER A 130 31.93 -11.74 18.93
CA SER A 130 32.89 -11.87 20.02
C SER A 130 34.06 -10.94 19.76
N THR A 131 34.62 -10.38 20.84
CA THR A 131 35.86 -9.61 20.81
C THR A 131 36.78 -10.20 21.88
N GLN A 132 37.94 -10.73 21.49
CA GLN A 132 38.91 -11.35 22.40
C GLN A 132 38.29 -12.45 23.28
N GLY A 133 37.38 -13.25 22.71
CA GLY A 133 36.66 -14.30 23.42
C GLY A 133 35.47 -13.86 24.29
N GLU A 134 35.16 -12.56 24.38
CA GLU A 134 33.99 -12.05 25.11
C GLU A 134 32.77 -11.86 24.19
N PRO A 135 31.69 -12.67 24.34
CA PRO A 135 30.58 -12.68 23.42
C PRO A 135 29.52 -11.61 23.71
N THR A 136 29.22 -10.77 22.71
CA THR A 136 28.02 -9.93 22.63
C THR A 136 26.89 -10.66 21.92
N TRP A 137 26.07 -11.38 22.69
CA TRP A 137 25.01 -12.26 22.15
C TRP A 137 23.86 -11.55 21.42
N ASN A 138 23.57 -10.29 21.77
CA ASN A 138 22.41 -9.53 21.26
C ASN A 138 22.84 -8.14 20.78
N GLY A 139 23.87 -8.06 19.94
CA GLY A 139 24.44 -6.81 19.46
C GLY A 139 23.46 -5.97 18.64
N ALA A 140 22.74 -6.60 17.71
CA ALA A 140 21.64 -5.97 16.98
C ALA A 140 20.46 -6.92 16.81
N ARG A 141 19.24 -6.37 16.73
CA ARG A 141 18.02 -7.18 16.57
C ARG A 141 17.05 -6.53 15.59
N SER A 142 16.43 -7.33 14.74
CA SER A 142 15.30 -6.90 13.92
C SER A 142 14.10 -6.58 14.81
N ALA A 143 13.07 -5.93 14.27
CA ALA A 143 11.73 -5.98 14.86
C ALA A 143 11.26 -7.45 15.01
N ALA A 144 10.39 -7.72 15.99
CA ALA A 144 9.74 -9.03 16.07
C ALA A 144 8.60 -9.10 15.06
N ALA A 145 8.47 -10.22 14.36
CA ALA A 145 7.23 -10.51 13.66
C ALA A 145 6.09 -10.73 14.67
N GLN A 146 4.87 -10.45 14.24
CA GLN A 146 3.69 -10.71 15.05
C GLN A 146 3.48 -12.22 15.20
N ASN A 147 3.08 -12.68 16.38
CA ASN A 147 2.76 -14.07 16.64
C ASN A 147 1.37 -14.46 16.11
N VAL A 148 1.16 -14.32 14.80
CA VAL A 148 -0.08 -14.62 14.08
C VAL A 148 0.25 -15.35 12.77
N PRO A 149 -0.67 -16.14 12.20
CA PRO A 149 -0.43 -16.80 10.92
C PRO A 149 -0.09 -15.80 9.82
N GLY A 150 0.88 -16.15 8.97
CA GLY A 150 1.33 -15.34 7.84
C GLY A 150 2.84 -15.21 7.75
N ARG A 151 3.29 -14.63 6.65
CA ARG A 151 4.71 -14.41 6.31
C ARG A 151 5.09 -12.94 6.50
N THR A 152 6.22 -12.70 7.13
CA THR A 152 6.79 -11.37 7.38
C THR A 152 8.25 -11.35 6.96
N ARG A 153 8.68 -10.37 6.16
CA ARG A 153 10.10 -10.12 5.91
C ARG A 153 10.70 -9.39 7.09
N LEU A 154 11.77 -9.92 7.66
CA LEU A 154 12.54 -9.26 8.70
C LEU A 154 13.93 -8.90 8.20
N ALA A 155 14.49 -7.81 8.72
CA ALA A 155 15.85 -7.38 8.44
C ALA A 155 16.49 -6.77 9.69
N VAL A 156 17.81 -6.91 9.82
CA VAL A 156 18.62 -6.25 10.83
C VAL A 156 19.90 -5.73 10.18
N THR A 157 20.20 -4.46 10.40
CA THR A 157 21.46 -3.83 10.00
C THR A 157 22.37 -3.70 11.21
N PHE A 158 23.64 -4.08 11.07
CA PHE A 158 24.62 -4.08 12.15
C PHE A 158 26.04 -3.88 11.61
N THR A 159 26.90 -3.29 12.44
CA THR A 159 28.32 -3.13 12.15
C THR A 159 29.10 -4.14 12.98
N VAL A 160 29.93 -4.96 12.34
CA VAL A 160 30.85 -5.85 13.05
C VAL A 160 31.97 -4.99 13.65
N PRO A 161 32.27 -5.09 14.96
CA PRO A 161 33.38 -4.34 15.55
C PRO A 161 34.71 -4.61 14.84
N VAL A 162 35.61 -3.63 14.86
CA VAL A 162 36.91 -3.71 14.18
C VAL A 162 37.82 -4.78 14.79
N ASP A 163 37.62 -5.07 16.07
CA ASP A 163 38.38 -6.04 16.88
C ASP A 163 37.64 -7.37 17.08
N ALA A 164 36.53 -7.58 16.37
CA ALA A 164 35.77 -8.82 16.49
C ALA A 164 36.50 -10.01 15.86
N ASP A 165 36.60 -11.11 16.61
CA ASP A 165 37.16 -12.40 16.15
C ASP A 165 36.08 -13.38 15.69
N GLU A 166 34.83 -13.18 16.15
CA GLU A 166 33.66 -13.91 15.64
C GLU A 166 32.48 -12.97 15.35
N ALA A 167 31.65 -13.34 14.37
CA ALA A 167 30.38 -12.68 14.08
C ALA A 167 29.34 -13.68 13.56
N TRP A 168 28.07 -13.53 13.97
CA TRP A 168 27.00 -14.45 13.63
C TRP A 168 25.62 -13.80 13.53
N VAL A 169 24.68 -14.53 12.92
CA VAL A 169 23.26 -14.17 12.90
C VAL A 169 22.42 -15.37 13.34
N ARG A 170 21.50 -15.14 14.27
CA ARG A 170 20.53 -16.12 14.79
C ARG A 170 19.12 -15.77 14.36
N LEU A 171 18.38 -16.78 13.92
CA LEU A 171 16.96 -16.66 13.59
C LEU A 171 16.15 -17.46 14.63
N PHE A 172 15.37 -16.74 15.43
CA PHE A 172 14.67 -17.31 16.58
C PHE A 172 13.26 -17.78 16.22
N GLY A 173 12.96 -19.05 16.49
CA GLY A 173 11.57 -19.48 16.70
C GLY A 173 11.05 -18.97 18.04
N GLY A 174 11.83 -19.17 19.11
CA GLY A 174 11.58 -18.57 20.41
C GLY A 174 10.37 -19.12 21.16
N ALA A 175 9.98 -20.36 20.89
CA ALA A 175 8.83 -21.01 21.54
C ALA A 175 9.08 -22.49 21.84
N ARG A 176 8.38 -23.00 22.86
CA ARG A 176 8.36 -24.43 23.25
C ARG A 176 7.46 -25.27 22.34
N LYS A 177 6.32 -24.70 21.92
CA LYS A 177 5.30 -25.37 21.11
C LYS A 177 4.91 -24.50 19.93
N GLY A 178 4.87 -25.11 18.75
CA GLY A 178 4.63 -24.43 17.47
C GLY A 178 5.85 -24.51 16.56
N ALA A 179 5.62 -24.24 15.28
CA ALA A 179 6.64 -24.27 14.25
C ALA A 179 6.75 -22.90 13.59
N VAL A 180 7.97 -22.54 13.21
CA VAL A 180 8.27 -21.35 12.41
C VAL A 180 9.01 -21.78 11.16
N ARG A 181 8.77 -21.14 10.03
CA ARG A 181 9.53 -21.34 8.79
C ARG A 181 10.39 -20.11 8.52
N TRP A 182 11.65 -20.34 8.18
CA TRP A 182 12.57 -19.28 7.73
C TRP A 182 13.04 -19.57 6.31
N SER A 183 12.91 -18.58 5.42
CA SER A 183 13.29 -18.71 4.02
C SER A 183 13.85 -17.41 3.44
N ARG A 184 14.33 -17.46 2.19
CA ARG A 184 14.85 -16.30 1.43
C ARG A 184 15.94 -15.54 2.20
N PHE A 185 16.92 -16.26 2.75
CA PHE A 185 18.04 -15.70 3.53
C PHE A 185 18.85 -14.72 2.69
N GLN A 186 19.40 -13.69 3.32
CA GLN A 186 20.18 -12.67 2.62
C GLN A 186 21.14 -12.01 3.59
N LEU A 187 22.37 -11.79 3.14
CA LEU A 187 23.36 -10.97 3.81
C LEU A 187 24.03 -10.06 2.79
N SER A 188 23.93 -8.74 2.95
CA SER A 188 24.62 -7.77 2.09
C SER A 188 25.47 -6.82 2.91
N GLU A 189 26.59 -6.37 2.35
CA GLU A 189 27.37 -5.26 2.92
C GLU A 189 26.62 -3.93 2.65
N GLY A 190 26.48 -3.10 3.69
CA GLY A 190 25.75 -1.83 3.69
C GLY A 190 24.40 -1.86 4.40
N ALA A 191 23.81 -0.67 4.58
CA ALA A 191 22.48 -0.45 5.17
C ALA A 191 21.38 -0.49 4.09
N ASN A 192 21.31 -1.58 3.32
CA ASN A 192 20.51 -1.69 2.11
C ASN A 192 19.51 -2.86 2.21
N GLY A 193 18.30 -2.62 2.74
CA GLY A 193 17.23 -3.63 2.85
C GLY A 193 16.60 -4.09 1.51
N ARG A 194 17.40 -4.35 0.48
CA ARG A 194 16.98 -4.69 -0.90
C ARG A 194 16.71 -6.20 -1.06
N ALA A 195 15.91 -6.64 -2.04
CA ALA A 195 15.58 -8.06 -2.29
C ALA A 195 16.58 -8.74 -3.26
N PHE A 196 16.75 -10.07 -3.16
CA PHE A 196 17.76 -10.90 -3.85
C PHE A 196 17.30 -11.60 -5.16
N LEU A 197 18.25 -12.01 -6.02
CA LEU A 197 18.06 -12.70 -7.31
C LEU A 197 18.82 -14.02 -7.50
N ASP A 198 18.16 -14.95 -8.17
CA ASP A 198 18.44 -16.39 -8.26
C ASP A 198 18.89 -16.79 -9.67
N ALA A 199 19.81 -17.75 -9.86
CA ALA A 199 20.24 -18.16 -11.21
C ALA A 199 19.17 -18.90 -12.03
N ALA A 200 18.14 -19.43 -11.37
CA ALA A 200 16.98 -20.04 -12.03
C ALA A 200 15.78 -19.09 -12.16
N ALA A 201 15.83 -17.90 -11.54
CA ALA A 201 14.89 -16.84 -11.87
C ALA A 201 15.43 -16.10 -13.09
N ALA A 202 14.58 -15.88 -14.10
CA ALA A 202 14.92 -14.86 -15.09
C ALA A 202 15.25 -13.58 -14.30
N PRO A 203 16.40 -12.94 -14.53
CA PRO A 203 16.61 -11.62 -13.97
C PRO A 203 15.42 -10.74 -14.42
N PRO A 204 15.00 -9.75 -13.61
CA PRO A 204 13.95 -8.84 -14.02
C PRO A 204 14.28 -8.35 -15.43
N ASP A 205 13.30 -8.34 -16.34
CA ASP A 205 13.49 -7.99 -17.75
C ASP A 205 14.44 -6.77 -17.90
N GLY A 206 15.32 -6.68 -18.90
CA GLY A 206 16.25 -5.52 -19.01
C GLY A 206 17.32 -5.37 -17.91
N LEU A 207 17.47 -6.33 -16.99
CA LEU A 207 18.66 -6.51 -16.16
C LEU A 207 19.33 -7.84 -16.49
N THR A 208 20.66 -7.87 -16.45
CA THR A 208 21.44 -9.10 -16.62
C THR A 208 22.09 -9.45 -15.29
N ALA A 209 21.89 -10.69 -14.86
CA ALA A 209 22.59 -11.23 -13.69
C ALA A 209 23.97 -11.75 -14.12
N ARG A 210 25.00 -11.32 -13.40
CA ARG A 210 26.38 -11.82 -13.52
C ARG A 210 26.75 -12.52 -12.23
N TRP A 211 27.51 -13.59 -12.32
CA TRP A 211 28.10 -14.25 -11.17
C TRP A 211 29.62 -14.13 -11.27
N ARG A 212 30.31 -13.87 -10.16
CA ARG A 212 31.79 -13.81 -10.13
C ARG A 212 32.43 -15.18 -10.40
N GLY A 213 31.64 -16.25 -10.42
CA GLY A 213 32.00 -17.62 -10.77
C GLY A 213 30.74 -18.42 -11.15
N ASP A 214 30.65 -19.67 -10.71
CA ASP A 214 29.50 -20.54 -10.97
C ASP A 214 28.18 -19.91 -10.44
N PRO A 215 27.10 -19.88 -11.26
CA PRO A 215 25.77 -19.44 -10.81
C PRO A 215 25.30 -20.21 -9.57
N ASP A 216 24.69 -19.51 -8.61
CA ASP A 216 24.31 -20.00 -7.27
C ASP A 216 25.47 -20.51 -6.39
N ARG A 217 26.73 -20.45 -6.83
CA ARG A 217 27.92 -20.84 -6.05
C ARG A 217 28.90 -19.70 -5.83
N SER A 218 28.56 -18.51 -6.30
CA SER A 218 29.43 -17.33 -6.22
C SER A 218 28.60 -16.05 -6.06
N ALA A 219 29.27 -14.99 -5.61
CA ALA A 219 28.72 -13.65 -5.53
C ALA A 219 28.02 -13.26 -6.84
N SER A 220 26.73 -12.93 -6.77
CA SER A 220 25.96 -12.42 -7.90
C SER A 220 25.91 -10.90 -7.91
N GLU A 221 25.81 -10.34 -9.11
CA GLU A 221 25.74 -8.93 -9.42
C GLU A 221 24.62 -8.72 -10.44
N LEU A 222 23.80 -7.69 -10.23
CA LEU A 222 22.89 -7.21 -11.25
C LEU A 222 23.51 -6.05 -11.97
N TYR A 223 23.58 -6.13 -13.29
CA TYR A 223 23.97 -4.99 -14.11
C TYR A 223 22.94 -4.74 -15.21
N VAL A 224 22.85 -3.49 -15.62
CA VAL A 224 22.04 -3.08 -16.76
C VAL A 224 22.87 -3.36 -18.00
N ASP A 225 22.41 -4.29 -18.83
CA ASP A 225 23.01 -4.48 -20.15
C ASP A 225 22.55 -3.35 -21.07
N ARG A 226 23.52 -2.58 -21.58
CA ARG A 226 23.28 -1.35 -22.35
C ARG A 226 22.53 -1.61 -23.66
N ASP A 227 22.54 -2.86 -24.14
CA ASP A 227 22.01 -3.21 -25.46
C ASP A 227 20.61 -3.87 -25.42
N THR A 228 20.05 -4.17 -24.24
CA THR A 228 18.79 -4.94 -24.09
C THR A 228 17.73 -4.31 -23.16
N LEU A 229 17.89 -3.03 -22.79
CA LEU A 229 16.85 -2.25 -22.09
C LEU A 229 15.57 -2.17 -22.94
N SER A 230 14.58 -3.01 -22.63
CA SER A 230 13.26 -2.92 -23.25
C SER A 230 12.43 -1.85 -22.52
N PRO A 231 11.67 -1.00 -23.24
CA PRO A 231 10.87 0.08 -22.66
C PRO A 231 9.82 -0.35 -21.62
N GLY A 232 9.52 -1.65 -21.50
CA GLY A 232 8.51 -2.20 -20.61
C GLY A 232 8.94 -2.42 -19.16
N LEU A 233 10.24 -2.38 -18.83
CA LEU A 233 10.68 -2.64 -17.45
C LEU A 233 10.35 -1.51 -16.45
N LEU A 234 10.03 -0.33 -16.96
CA LEU A 234 9.76 0.80 -16.10
C LEU A 234 8.48 0.60 -15.26
N ASP A 235 7.50 -0.19 -15.72
CA ASP A 235 6.13 -0.07 -15.21
C ASP A 235 5.78 -0.83 -13.92
N GLU A 236 6.46 -1.94 -13.58
CA GLU A 236 6.10 -2.70 -12.36
C GLU A 236 6.86 -2.28 -11.09
N ARG A 237 7.98 -1.57 -11.23
CA ARG A 237 8.65 -0.91 -10.09
C ARG A 237 8.15 0.52 -9.87
N LEU A 238 7.39 1.07 -10.82
CA LEU A 238 6.90 2.46 -10.86
C LEU A 238 5.83 2.80 -9.80
N ALA A 239 5.08 1.80 -9.33
CA ALA A 239 3.92 1.99 -8.47
C ALA A 239 4.23 2.37 -7.01
N VAL A 240 5.44 2.07 -6.53
CA VAL A 240 5.93 2.47 -5.19
C VAL A 240 6.73 3.79 -5.29
N TRP A 241 6.98 4.26 -6.51
CA TRP A 241 8.06 5.19 -6.87
C TRP A 241 7.61 6.51 -7.50
N LEU A 242 6.30 6.71 -7.65
CA LEU A 242 5.69 7.75 -8.47
C LEU A 242 5.92 9.21 -8.03
N GLN A 243 6.80 9.49 -7.07
CA GLN A 243 7.10 10.87 -6.65
C GLN A 243 8.58 11.22 -6.46
N LEU A 244 9.54 10.30 -6.59
CA LEU A 244 10.94 10.60 -6.18
C LEU A 244 12.05 10.19 -7.15
N GLU A 245 11.93 9.10 -7.90
CA GLU A 245 13.11 8.54 -8.58
C GLU A 245 13.08 8.57 -10.12
N ALA A 246 11.99 9.02 -10.75
CA ALA A 246 12.04 9.49 -12.14
C ALA A 246 13.08 10.62 -12.33
N PHE A 247 13.39 11.33 -11.24
CA PHE A 247 14.37 12.39 -11.18
C PHE A 247 15.80 11.94 -10.95
N GLU A 248 16.03 10.93 -10.11
CA GLU A 248 17.37 10.35 -9.94
C GLU A 248 17.82 9.62 -11.20
N VAL A 249 16.89 9.01 -11.94
CA VAL A 249 17.18 8.37 -13.23
C VAL A 249 17.45 9.42 -14.31
N ALA A 250 16.66 10.50 -14.40
CA ALA A 250 16.93 11.60 -15.34
C ALA A 250 18.28 12.30 -15.06
N ALA A 251 18.64 12.50 -13.79
CA ALA A 251 19.91 13.09 -13.38
C ALA A 251 21.12 12.15 -13.59
N ARG A 252 20.94 10.82 -13.44
CA ARG A 252 21.98 9.83 -13.79
C ARG A 252 22.20 9.69 -15.30
N THR A 253 21.14 9.79 -16.11
CA THR A 253 21.23 9.74 -17.58
C THR A 253 21.95 10.97 -18.14
N ALA A 254 21.85 12.13 -17.49
CA ALA A 254 22.53 13.34 -17.93
C ALA A 254 23.91 13.59 -17.33
N GLY A 255 24.24 12.92 -16.22
CA GLY A 255 25.62 12.84 -15.71
C GLY A 255 26.60 12.16 -16.70
N LEU A 256 26.10 11.60 -17.80
CA LEU A 256 26.90 11.08 -18.92
C LEU A 256 27.14 12.11 -20.04
N VAL A 257 26.58 13.33 -19.97
CA VAL A 257 26.58 14.27 -21.13
C VAL A 257 27.42 15.54 -20.94
N VAL A 258 27.85 15.96 -19.75
CA VAL A 258 28.71 17.16 -19.63
C VAL A 258 29.77 17.04 -18.52
N PRO A 259 31.06 16.81 -18.85
CA PRO A 259 32.15 16.95 -17.90
C PRO A 259 32.28 18.42 -17.45
N GLY A 260 32.12 18.69 -16.15
CA GLY A 260 32.39 20.01 -15.55
C GLY A 260 31.18 20.80 -15.03
N SER A 261 29.97 20.24 -14.96
CA SER A 261 28.81 20.92 -14.37
C SER A 261 28.51 20.48 -12.92
N ASP A 262 27.97 21.40 -12.12
CA ASP A 262 27.65 21.26 -10.68
C ASP A 262 26.54 20.22 -10.34
N LEU A 263 26.06 19.46 -11.34
CA LEU A 263 25.10 18.35 -11.22
C LEU A 263 25.60 17.21 -10.31
N THR A 264 26.92 16.97 -10.29
CA THR A 264 27.52 15.94 -9.41
C THR A 264 27.34 16.29 -7.94
N THR A 265 27.49 17.57 -7.60
CA THR A 265 27.29 18.12 -6.25
C THR A 265 25.83 17.97 -5.82
N ALA A 266 24.89 18.28 -6.72
CA ALA A 266 23.45 18.12 -6.50
C ALA A 266 23.07 16.64 -6.22
N LEU A 267 23.62 15.69 -6.99
CA LEU A 267 23.42 14.26 -6.79
C LEU A 267 23.99 13.75 -5.45
N GLY A 268 25.13 14.28 -5.02
CA GLY A 268 25.70 14.02 -3.70
C GLY A 268 24.79 14.52 -2.57
N HIS A 269 24.16 15.69 -2.73
CA HIS A 269 23.17 16.19 -1.78
C HIS A 269 21.88 15.37 -1.74
N ALA A 270 21.41 14.88 -2.90
CA ALA A 270 20.24 13.99 -2.97
C ALA A 270 20.48 12.68 -2.20
N SER A 271 21.65 12.08 -2.38
CA SER A 271 22.06 10.85 -1.67
C SER A 271 22.12 11.02 -0.14
N ASN A 272 22.43 12.24 0.31
CA ASN A 272 22.45 12.61 1.73
C ASN A 272 21.09 13.14 2.25
N GLY A 273 20.03 13.11 1.42
CA GLY A 273 18.70 13.60 1.78
C GLY A 273 18.56 15.11 1.88
N SER A 274 19.53 15.90 1.40
CA SER A 274 19.59 17.35 1.53
C SER A 274 18.90 18.07 0.36
N TRP A 275 17.60 17.83 0.18
CA TRP A 275 16.79 18.35 -0.94
C TRP A 275 16.83 19.86 -1.19
N PRO A 276 16.91 20.75 -0.17
CA PRO A 276 17.08 22.19 -0.43
C PRO A 276 18.35 22.51 -1.23
N LYS A 277 19.45 21.80 -0.96
CA LYS A 277 20.71 21.99 -1.69
C LYS A 277 20.66 21.38 -3.10
N VAL A 278 19.88 20.31 -3.28
CA VAL A 278 19.63 19.74 -4.62
C VAL A 278 18.86 20.75 -5.46
N LEU A 279 17.87 21.41 -4.87
CA LEU A 279 17.08 22.41 -5.56
C LEU A 279 17.95 23.60 -5.99
N GLU A 280 18.72 24.17 -5.06
CA GLU A 280 19.65 25.28 -5.33
C GLU A 280 20.64 24.94 -6.46
N ALA A 281 21.32 23.78 -6.37
CA ALA A 281 22.27 23.37 -7.39
C ALA A 281 21.61 23.06 -8.75
N GLY A 282 20.40 22.50 -8.74
CA GLY A 282 19.61 22.27 -9.96
C GLY A 282 19.17 23.58 -10.62
N GLU A 283 18.78 24.58 -9.83
CA GLU A 283 18.41 25.92 -10.30
C GLU A 283 19.58 26.61 -10.97
N ILE A 284 20.75 26.64 -10.33
CA ILE A 284 21.99 27.18 -10.90
C ILE A 284 22.30 26.50 -12.24
N ALA A 285 22.28 25.16 -12.29
CA ALA A 285 22.53 24.42 -13.53
C ALA A 285 21.45 24.67 -14.61
N THR A 286 20.21 25.00 -14.21
CA THR A 286 19.13 25.38 -15.13
C THR A 286 19.32 26.81 -15.66
N GLU A 287 19.89 27.73 -14.87
CA GLU A 287 20.24 29.08 -15.31
C GLU A 287 21.39 29.07 -16.32
N GLU A 288 22.38 28.20 -16.10
CA GLU A 288 23.53 28.02 -17.00
C GLU A 288 23.14 27.43 -18.37
N ASP A 289 22.26 26.42 -18.38
CA ASP A 289 21.67 25.88 -19.60
C ASP A 289 20.14 25.74 -19.49
N PRO A 290 19.39 26.79 -19.86
CA PRO A 290 17.94 26.80 -19.77
C PRO A 290 17.22 25.78 -20.65
N LYS A 291 17.91 25.13 -21.61
CA LYS A 291 17.31 24.12 -22.49
C LYS A 291 17.69 22.69 -22.10
N ALA A 292 18.68 22.52 -21.21
CA ALA A 292 19.08 21.19 -20.76
C ALA A 292 17.95 20.51 -19.98
N LEU A 293 17.57 19.32 -20.45
CA LEU A 293 16.47 18.56 -19.88
C LEU A 293 16.74 18.15 -18.43
N ALA A 294 17.98 17.82 -18.12
CA ALA A 294 18.31 17.15 -16.87
C ALA A 294 18.49 18.05 -15.65
N PRO A 295 19.09 19.24 -15.73
CA PRO A 295 18.99 20.23 -14.65
C PRO A 295 17.53 20.51 -14.29
N ARG A 296 16.66 20.70 -15.30
CA ARG A 296 15.22 20.91 -15.10
C ARG A 296 14.55 19.70 -14.46
N LEU A 297 14.87 18.50 -14.97
CA LEU A 297 14.52 17.21 -14.38
C LEU A 297 15.37 16.88 -13.13
N LEU A 298 16.13 17.80 -12.53
CA LEU A 298 16.74 17.66 -11.19
C LEU A 298 16.25 18.74 -10.20
N THR A 299 15.83 19.89 -10.72
CA THR A 299 15.08 20.95 -10.04
C THR A 299 13.65 20.53 -9.67
N ALA A 300 12.84 20.03 -10.60
CA ALA A 300 11.43 19.73 -10.34
C ALA A 300 11.11 18.72 -9.22
N ALA A 301 11.68 17.51 -9.12
CA ALA A 301 11.49 16.61 -7.99
C ALA A 301 12.17 17.05 -6.70
N ALA A 302 13.27 17.81 -6.74
CA ALA A 302 13.70 18.50 -5.52
C ALA A 302 12.55 19.42 -5.05
N ALA A 303 11.94 20.16 -5.96
CA ALA A 303 10.78 20.99 -5.70
C ALA A 303 9.52 20.18 -5.29
N VAL A 304 9.21 19.03 -5.91
CA VAL A 304 8.10 18.13 -5.50
C VAL A 304 8.33 17.66 -4.07
N ARG A 305 9.55 17.26 -3.74
CA ARG A 305 9.91 16.76 -2.41
C ARG A 305 9.78 17.84 -1.35
N LEU A 306 10.13 19.07 -1.70
CA LEU A 306 9.99 20.26 -0.87
C LEU A 306 8.57 20.86 -0.92
N LYS A 307 7.65 20.30 -1.71
CA LYS A 307 6.29 20.79 -1.94
C LYS A 307 6.26 22.23 -2.48
N ASN A 308 7.26 22.61 -3.26
CA ASN A 308 7.36 23.89 -3.94
C ASN A 308 6.77 23.80 -5.35
N HIS A 309 5.46 23.93 -5.48
CA HIS A 309 4.75 23.72 -6.74
C HIS A 309 5.08 24.76 -7.82
N GLU A 310 5.39 26.01 -7.45
CA GLU A 310 5.81 27.04 -8.40
C GLU A 310 7.11 26.64 -9.09
N GLN A 311 8.04 26.08 -8.33
CA GLN A 311 9.33 25.65 -8.86
C GLN A 311 9.23 24.37 -9.70
N VAL A 312 8.26 23.49 -9.40
CA VAL A 312 7.91 22.37 -10.31
C VAL A 312 7.46 22.92 -11.66
N VAL A 313 6.59 23.93 -11.66
CA VAL A 313 6.10 24.57 -12.89
C VAL A 313 7.24 25.24 -13.65
N ALA A 314 8.07 26.04 -12.98
CA ALA A 314 9.20 26.74 -13.61
C ALA A 314 10.18 25.77 -14.28
N ALA A 315 10.40 24.61 -13.66
CA ALA A 315 11.30 23.59 -14.18
C ALA A 315 10.71 22.83 -15.39
N LEU A 316 9.45 22.36 -15.30
CA LEU A 316 8.88 21.42 -16.28
C LEU A 316 8.05 22.06 -17.40
N ALA A 317 7.40 23.20 -17.15
CA ALA A 317 6.54 23.86 -18.15
C ALA A 317 7.26 24.20 -19.47
N PRO A 318 8.57 24.51 -19.49
CA PRO A 318 9.26 24.78 -20.75
C PRO A 318 9.59 23.53 -21.59
N ILE A 319 9.51 22.33 -21.01
CA ILE A 319 10.03 21.10 -21.61
C ILE A 319 8.99 19.97 -21.73
N PHE A 320 7.77 20.12 -21.21
CA PHE A 320 6.83 19.00 -21.12
C PHE A 320 6.37 18.45 -22.49
N ASP A 321 6.44 19.25 -23.56
CA ASP A 321 6.14 18.82 -24.94
C ASP A 321 7.32 18.09 -25.61
N ASP A 322 8.51 18.13 -25.02
CA ASP A 322 9.69 17.45 -25.56
C ASP A 322 9.46 15.93 -25.60
N PRO A 323 9.70 15.24 -26.73
CA PRO A 323 9.52 13.79 -26.84
C PRO A 323 10.34 12.96 -25.83
N ALA A 324 11.45 13.50 -25.31
CA ALA A 324 12.28 12.86 -24.30
C ALA A 324 11.71 12.97 -22.88
N VAL A 325 10.69 13.81 -22.65
CA VAL A 325 9.99 13.91 -21.36
C VAL A 325 8.88 12.88 -21.31
N ASP A 326 8.91 12.02 -20.29
CA ASP A 326 7.94 10.97 -20.08
C ASP A 326 6.61 11.47 -19.47
N ALA A 327 5.61 10.58 -19.46
CA ALA A 327 4.31 10.87 -18.87
C ALA A 327 4.38 11.20 -17.37
N THR A 328 5.36 10.65 -16.64
CA THR A 328 5.51 10.85 -15.19
C THR A 328 5.82 12.31 -14.87
N ALA A 329 6.77 12.91 -15.58
CA ALA A 329 7.08 14.33 -15.44
C ALA A 329 5.88 15.22 -15.81
N CYS A 330 5.15 14.86 -16.88
CA CYS A 330 3.93 15.57 -17.25
C CYS A 330 2.86 15.48 -16.14
N TYR A 331 2.63 14.31 -15.53
CA TYR A 331 1.68 14.18 -14.42
C TYR A 331 2.09 14.98 -13.18
N ALA A 332 3.39 15.09 -12.89
CA ALA A 332 3.91 15.92 -11.82
C ALA A 332 3.64 17.42 -12.08
N LEU A 333 3.85 17.88 -13.32
CA LEU A 333 3.52 19.24 -13.75
C LEU A 333 2.01 19.51 -13.67
N ALA A 334 1.17 18.60 -14.18
CA ALA A 334 -0.28 18.73 -14.11
C ALA A 334 -0.78 18.84 -12.66
N ARG A 335 -0.20 18.04 -11.74
CA ARG A 335 -0.50 18.13 -10.32
C ARG A 335 -0.08 19.48 -9.71
N ALA A 336 1.09 20.01 -10.11
CA ALA A 336 1.54 21.32 -9.66
C ALA A 336 0.61 22.44 -10.14
N TYR A 337 0.22 22.44 -11.42
CA TYR A 337 -0.76 23.40 -11.95
C TYR A 337 -2.09 23.34 -11.21
N ARG A 338 -2.61 22.14 -10.94
CA ARG A 338 -3.83 21.97 -10.16
C ARG A 338 -3.72 22.56 -8.77
N LEU A 339 -2.64 22.29 -8.05
CA LEU A 339 -2.42 22.78 -6.69
C LEU A 339 -2.26 24.31 -6.64
N LEU A 340 -1.87 24.91 -7.78
CA LEU A 340 -1.85 26.35 -8.02
C LEU A 340 -3.15 26.89 -8.64
N HIS A 341 -4.21 26.08 -8.74
CA HIS A 341 -5.51 26.44 -9.31
C HIS A 341 -5.50 26.87 -10.79
N ARG A 342 -4.57 26.32 -11.59
CA ARG A 342 -4.37 26.59 -13.02
C ARG A 342 -5.03 25.52 -13.89
N ALA A 343 -6.35 25.59 -14.04
CA ALA A 343 -7.17 24.52 -14.61
C ALA A 343 -6.97 24.29 -16.11
N GLY A 344 -6.72 25.34 -16.90
CA GLY A 344 -6.48 25.22 -18.35
C GLY A 344 -5.17 24.47 -18.62
N GLU A 345 -4.10 24.89 -17.96
CA GLU A 345 -2.78 24.26 -18.10
C GLU A 345 -2.76 22.85 -17.52
N THR A 346 -3.57 22.58 -16.49
CA THR A 346 -3.78 21.21 -16.00
C THR A 346 -4.38 20.34 -17.10
N TYR A 347 -5.39 20.83 -17.82
CA TYR A 347 -6.03 20.09 -18.92
C TYR A 347 -5.03 19.75 -20.03
N ASP A 348 -4.27 20.75 -20.49
CA ASP A 348 -3.32 20.59 -21.60
C ASP A 348 -2.23 19.58 -21.26
N VAL A 349 -1.62 19.69 -20.07
CA VAL A 349 -0.56 18.79 -19.64
C VAL A 349 -1.06 17.38 -19.37
N VAL A 350 -2.30 17.19 -18.89
CA VAL A 350 -2.89 15.85 -18.78
C VAL A 350 -3.09 15.23 -20.16
N GLY A 351 -3.52 16.01 -21.16
CA GLY A 351 -3.60 15.54 -22.54
C GLY A 351 -2.25 15.04 -23.04
N ALA A 352 -1.19 15.84 -22.87
CA ALA A 352 0.17 15.43 -23.21
C ALA A 352 0.65 14.19 -22.42
N ALA A 353 0.36 14.13 -21.11
CA ALA A 353 0.74 13.01 -20.26
C ALA A 353 0.10 11.70 -20.72
N THR A 354 -1.22 11.71 -20.97
CA THR A 354 -1.96 10.52 -21.42
C THR A 354 -1.53 10.05 -22.81
N ALA A 355 -1.19 10.97 -23.72
CA ALA A 355 -0.66 10.61 -25.05
C ALA A 355 0.74 9.97 -24.97
N LYS A 356 1.51 10.29 -23.93
CA LYS A 356 2.85 9.75 -23.68
C LYS A 356 2.86 8.50 -22.80
N ASP A 357 1.72 8.12 -22.21
CA ASP A 357 1.62 7.02 -21.26
C ASP A 357 1.32 5.71 -22.00
N PRO A 358 2.28 4.77 -22.14
CA PRO A 358 2.08 3.55 -22.93
C PRO A 358 1.03 2.61 -22.32
N ARG A 359 0.59 2.85 -21.08
CA ARG A 359 -0.44 2.06 -20.39
C ARG A 359 -1.86 2.51 -20.73
N ILE A 360 -2.02 3.64 -21.40
CA ILE A 360 -3.32 4.26 -21.67
C ILE A 360 -3.52 4.32 -23.18
N ASP A 361 -4.52 3.60 -23.68
CA ASP A 361 -4.90 3.68 -25.08
C ASP A 361 -5.74 4.94 -25.37
N ALA A 362 -6.01 5.20 -26.65
CA ALA A 362 -6.75 6.40 -27.06
C ALA A 362 -8.17 6.48 -26.46
N ALA A 363 -8.82 5.33 -26.23
CA ALA A 363 -10.16 5.28 -25.64
C ALA A 363 -10.10 5.61 -24.13
N GLY A 364 -9.15 5.02 -23.41
CA GLY A 364 -8.90 5.30 -21.99
C GLY A 364 -8.47 6.74 -21.76
N ALA A 365 -7.64 7.31 -22.63
CA ALA A 365 -7.26 8.72 -22.58
C ALA A 365 -8.49 9.63 -22.72
N THR A 366 -9.37 9.34 -23.69
CA THR A 366 -10.63 10.08 -23.89
C THR A 366 -11.52 10.02 -22.65
N GLU A 367 -11.65 8.84 -22.04
CA GLU A 367 -12.45 8.64 -20.82
C GLU A 367 -11.85 9.38 -19.61
N LEU A 368 -10.53 9.31 -19.42
CA LEU A 368 -9.80 10.04 -18.38
C LEU A 368 -9.99 11.54 -18.49
N MET A 369 -9.91 12.07 -19.72
CA MET A 369 -10.12 13.48 -20.01
C MET A 369 -11.58 13.91 -19.77
N ALA A 370 -12.55 13.04 -20.00
CA ALA A 370 -13.97 13.32 -19.78
C ALA A 370 -14.40 13.22 -18.29
N ALA A 371 -13.77 12.36 -17.49
CA ALA A 371 -14.27 11.97 -16.18
C ALA A 371 -13.90 12.92 -15.01
N THR A 372 -12.82 13.70 -15.13
CA THR A 372 -12.42 14.88 -14.32
C THR A 372 -10.90 15.07 -14.44
N THR A 373 -10.45 16.05 -15.21
CA THR A 373 -9.00 16.30 -15.45
C THR A 373 -8.23 16.69 -14.20
N ASN A 374 -8.92 17.30 -13.23
CA ASN A 374 -8.32 17.75 -11.97
C ASN A 374 -7.78 16.63 -11.08
N TYR A 375 -8.00 15.34 -11.33
CA TYR A 375 -7.42 14.29 -10.48
C TYR A 375 -6.79 13.16 -11.29
N THR A 376 -6.53 13.41 -12.58
CA THR A 376 -6.02 12.37 -13.48
C THR A 376 -4.66 11.84 -13.01
N SER A 377 -3.73 12.73 -12.64
CA SER A 377 -2.42 12.33 -12.11
C SER A 377 -2.54 11.45 -10.86
N GLU A 378 -3.40 11.83 -9.92
CA GLU A 378 -3.63 11.05 -8.70
C GLU A 378 -4.32 9.71 -8.99
N ARG A 379 -5.31 9.67 -9.90
CA ARG A 379 -6.02 8.45 -10.31
C ARG A 379 -5.07 7.44 -10.94
N VAL A 380 -4.20 7.88 -11.85
CA VAL A 380 -3.16 7.04 -12.46
C VAL A 380 -2.21 6.50 -11.41
N ALA A 381 -1.80 7.35 -10.46
CA ALA A 381 -0.90 6.93 -9.38
C ALA A 381 -1.53 5.88 -8.44
N ILE A 382 -2.83 6.02 -8.12
CA ILE A 382 -3.55 5.02 -7.33
C ILE A 382 -3.70 3.71 -8.09
N ARG A 383 -3.98 3.74 -9.39
CA ARG A 383 -4.05 2.53 -10.21
C ARG A 383 -2.72 1.80 -10.23
N ALA A 384 -1.62 2.51 -10.45
CA ALA A 384 -0.27 1.93 -10.39
C ALA A 384 -0.01 1.31 -9.01
N PHE A 385 -0.27 2.05 -7.93
CA PHE A 385 -0.15 1.55 -6.56
C PHE A 385 -0.92 0.24 -6.35
N VAL A 386 -2.19 0.18 -6.77
CA VAL A 386 -3.01 -1.05 -6.65
C VAL A 386 -2.40 -2.19 -7.46
N GLY A 387 -1.95 -1.93 -8.69
CA GLY A 387 -1.32 -2.92 -9.56
C GLY A 387 -0.12 -3.60 -8.89
N ALA A 388 0.85 -2.84 -8.40
CA ALA A 388 2.05 -3.43 -7.78
C ALA A 388 1.80 -4.10 -6.43
N HIS A 389 0.66 -3.85 -5.79
CA HIS A 389 0.29 -4.51 -4.54
C HIS A 389 -0.82 -5.54 -4.73
N LEU A 390 -1.26 -5.82 -5.96
CA LEU A 390 -2.48 -6.59 -6.23
C LEU A 390 -2.43 -7.99 -5.62
N ASP A 391 -1.30 -8.69 -5.76
CA ASP A 391 -1.14 -10.02 -5.18
C ASP A 391 -1.12 -10.00 -3.65
N GLN A 392 -0.53 -8.96 -3.05
CA GLN A 392 -0.57 -8.78 -1.61
C GLN A 392 -2.01 -8.50 -1.13
N ILE A 393 -2.74 -7.65 -1.86
CA ILE A 393 -4.15 -7.33 -1.61
C ILE A 393 -4.98 -8.62 -1.67
N ARG A 394 -4.83 -9.44 -2.72
CA ARG A 394 -5.52 -10.74 -2.89
C ARG A 394 -5.26 -11.69 -1.73
N ARG A 395 -3.99 -11.86 -1.33
CA ARG A 395 -3.62 -12.73 -0.20
C ARG A 395 -4.25 -12.25 1.11
N MET A 396 -4.16 -10.96 1.41
CA MET A 396 -4.76 -10.37 2.61
C MET A 396 -6.29 -10.47 2.61
N ALA A 397 -6.93 -10.23 1.46
CA ALA A 397 -8.36 -10.36 1.29
C ALA A 397 -8.83 -11.80 1.51
N HIS A 398 -8.10 -12.79 0.99
CA HIS A 398 -8.39 -14.21 1.19
C HIS A 398 -8.23 -14.63 2.65
N ALA A 399 -7.12 -14.27 3.30
CA ALA A 399 -6.85 -14.63 4.69
C ALA A 399 -7.90 -14.09 5.67
N GLY A 400 -8.48 -12.92 5.38
CA GLY A 400 -9.50 -12.31 6.24
C GLY A 400 -10.86 -13.01 6.24
N ARG A 401 -11.13 -13.94 5.31
CA ARG A 401 -12.45 -14.58 5.11
C ARG A 401 -12.66 -15.76 6.06
N ALA A 402 -12.89 -15.50 7.35
CA ALA A 402 -13.31 -16.54 8.30
C ALA A 402 -14.84 -16.77 8.23
N GLY A 403 -15.29 -17.97 8.63
CA GLY A 403 -16.62 -18.59 8.40
C GLY A 403 -17.88 -17.91 8.96
N LYS A 404 -17.96 -16.57 8.97
CA LYS A 404 -19.17 -15.82 9.30
C LYS A 404 -20.16 -15.87 8.13
N THR A 405 -21.37 -16.35 8.37
CA THR A 405 -22.39 -16.54 7.32
C THR A 405 -23.40 -15.38 7.27
N GLY A 406 -23.59 -14.85 6.06
CA GLY A 406 -24.91 -14.51 5.50
C GLY A 406 -25.66 -13.24 5.93
N GLU A 407 -25.46 -12.71 7.14
CA GLU A 407 -26.36 -11.66 7.66
C GLU A 407 -25.87 -10.22 7.38
N MET A 408 -26.83 -9.28 7.36
CA MET A 408 -26.62 -7.82 7.37
C MET A 408 -27.30 -7.21 8.60
N PRO A 409 -26.87 -7.56 9.83
CA PRO A 409 -27.64 -7.27 11.03
C PRO A 409 -27.67 -5.77 11.36
N TYR A 410 -26.62 -5.02 11.00
CA TYR A 410 -26.41 -3.66 11.50
C TYR A 410 -26.51 -2.60 10.41
N VAL A 411 -27.05 -1.45 10.80
CA VAL A 411 -26.95 -0.20 10.05
C VAL A 411 -26.04 0.74 10.83
N PHE A 412 -24.87 1.05 10.29
CA PHE A 412 -23.87 1.90 10.92
C PHE A 412 -23.99 3.35 10.45
N VAL A 413 -23.97 4.28 11.40
CA VAL A 413 -23.84 5.72 11.18
C VAL A 413 -22.69 6.23 12.04
N TYR A 414 -21.82 7.05 11.47
CA TYR A 414 -20.69 7.64 12.20
C TYR A 414 -20.78 9.16 12.25
N TRP A 415 -20.66 9.71 13.46
CA TRP A 415 -20.41 11.13 13.68
C TRP A 415 -19.46 11.30 14.86
N ALA A 416 -18.21 11.71 14.59
CA ALA A 416 -17.12 11.68 15.56
C ALA A 416 -17.49 12.33 16.92
N GLN A 417 -18.16 13.49 16.87
CA GLN A 417 -18.51 14.31 18.03
C GLN A 417 -19.80 13.86 18.77
N GLY A 418 -20.50 12.82 18.29
CA GLY A 418 -21.83 12.47 18.80
C GLY A 418 -22.97 13.26 18.16
N MET A 419 -24.16 12.65 18.12
CA MET A 419 -25.30 13.17 17.37
C MET A 419 -25.88 14.46 18.01
N GLU A 420 -25.68 14.63 19.31
CA GLU A 420 -26.08 15.81 20.07
C GLU A 420 -25.40 17.08 19.54
N ALA A 421 -24.13 16.96 19.12
CA ALA A 421 -23.33 18.04 18.55
C ALA A 421 -23.49 18.16 17.02
N ALA A 422 -24.31 17.32 16.39
CA ALA A 422 -24.46 17.32 14.94
C ALA A 422 -25.37 18.47 14.45
N PRO A 423 -25.14 19.01 13.23
CA PRO A 423 -26.01 20.03 12.65
C PRO A 423 -27.47 19.59 12.55
N PRO A 424 -28.45 20.53 12.58
CA PRO A 424 -29.88 20.20 12.56
C PRO A 424 -30.29 19.21 11.45
N ILE A 425 -29.74 19.38 10.24
CA ILE A 425 -30.04 18.49 9.12
C ILE A 425 -29.51 17.06 9.32
N VAL A 426 -28.34 16.91 9.95
CA VAL A 426 -27.74 15.61 10.27
C VAL A 426 -28.57 14.89 11.34
N ARG A 427 -29.03 15.63 12.36
CA ARG A 427 -29.95 15.10 13.38
C ARG A 427 -31.26 14.64 12.77
N ALA A 428 -31.83 15.42 11.84
CA ALA A 428 -33.05 15.04 11.13
C ALA A 428 -32.88 13.74 10.31
N CYS A 429 -31.74 13.58 9.62
CA CYS A 429 -31.39 12.34 8.93
C CYS A 429 -31.33 11.14 9.89
N TYR A 430 -30.63 11.29 11.01
CA TYR A 430 -30.49 10.23 12.00
C TYR A 430 -31.82 9.86 12.66
N GLU A 431 -32.63 10.85 13.06
CA GLU A 431 -33.96 10.61 13.65
C GLU A 431 -34.89 9.90 12.68
N ARG A 432 -34.86 10.26 11.40
CA ARG A 432 -35.62 9.55 10.37
C ARG A 432 -35.19 8.10 10.26
N LEU A 433 -33.89 7.85 10.23
CA LEU A 433 -33.32 6.50 10.16
C LEU A 433 -33.70 5.67 11.39
N ARG A 434 -33.63 6.24 12.60
CA ARG A 434 -34.01 5.58 13.86
C ARG A 434 -35.45 5.10 13.89
N ARG A 435 -36.35 5.74 13.13
CA ARG A 435 -37.77 5.37 13.01
C ARG A 435 -38.03 4.31 11.94
N VAL A 436 -37.03 3.93 11.16
CA VAL A 436 -37.18 2.88 10.15
C VAL A 436 -37.37 1.53 10.86
N PRO A 437 -38.46 0.80 10.59
CA PRO A 437 -38.73 -0.45 11.28
C PRO A 437 -37.76 -1.55 10.85
N GLY A 438 -37.34 -2.40 11.80
CA GLY A 438 -36.60 -3.63 11.51
C GLY A 438 -35.10 -3.46 11.28
N ILE A 439 -34.53 -2.26 11.45
CA ILE A 439 -33.07 -2.05 11.42
C ILE A 439 -32.47 -2.06 12.82
N ASP A 440 -31.26 -2.61 12.97
CA ASP A 440 -30.44 -2.45 14.18
C ASP A 440 -29.43 -1.31 13.96
N LEU A 441 -29.86 -0.10 14.31
CA LEU A 441 -29.08 1.12 14.10
C LEU A 441 -27.97 1.29 15.14
N ARG A 442 -26.73 1.42 14.68
CA ARG A 442 -25.52 1.64 15.47
C ARG A 442 -24.94 3.02 15.18
N LEU A 443 -25.13 3.96 16.11
CA LEU A 443 -24.43 5.24 16.10
C LEU A 443 -23.01 5.05 16.66
N LEU A 444 -22.03 5.48 15.88
CA LEU A 444 -20.62 5.45 16.23
C LEU A 444 -20.10 6.88 16.45
N THR A 445 -19.30 7.04 17.49
CA THR A 445 -18.55 8.25 17.83
C THR A 445 -17.08 7.90 17.96
N GLU A 446 -16.21 8.90 18.04
CA GLU A 446 -14.77 8.66 18.25
C GLU A 446 -14.50 7.81 19.50
N ALA A 447 -15.26 8.03 20.58
CA ALA A 447 -15.16 7.27 21.81
C ALA A 447 -15.70 5.84 21.70
N SER A 448 -16.66 5.58 20.79
CA SER A 448 -17.29 4.27 20.68
C SER A 448 -16.64 3.36 19.64
N VAL A 449 -15.92 3.90 18.65
CA VAL A 449 -15.29 3.10 17.57
C VAL A 449 -14.41 1.95 18.11
N PRO A 450 -13.57 2.13 19.14
CA PRO A 450 -12.75 1.04 19.67
C PRO A 450 -13.51 -0.16 20.24
N TYR A 451 -14.82 -0.04 20.51
CA TYR A 451 -15.66 -1.18 20.94
C TYR A 451 -16.16 -2.04 19.77
N TRP A 452 -15.99 -1.58 18.54
CA TRP A 452 -16.49 -2.24 17.33
C TRP A 452 -15.36 -2.76 16.44
N VAL A 453 -14.25 -2.05 16.34
CA VAL A 453 -13.13 -2.47 15.50
C VAL A 453 -11.81 -2.16 16.18
N ASP A 454 -10.86 -3.10 16.05
CA ASP A 454 -9.48 -2.87 16.45
C ASP A 454 -8.84 -1.92 15.44
N VAL A 455 -8.64 -0.66 15.85
CA VAL A 455 -8.00 0.36 15.01
C VAL A 455 -6.48 0.15 15.04
N PRO A 456 -5.83 -0.27 13.94
CA PRO A 456 -4.39 -0.51 13.93
C PRO A 456 -3.60 0.76 14.25
N GLY A 457 -2.41 0.63 14.83
CA GLY A 457 -1.57 1.77 15.20
C GLY A 457 -1.29 2.72 14.04
N HIS A 458 -0.99 2.20 12.84
CA HIS A 458 -0.76 3.04 11.65
C HIS A 458 -2.01 3.81 11.21
N ILE A 459 -3.22 3.31 11.48
CA ILE A 459 -4.47 4.05 11.24
C ILE A 459 -4.70 5.08 12.36
N ARG A 460 -4.55 4.65 13.62
CA ARG A 460 -4.79 5.46 14.82
C ARG A 460 -3.86 6.65 14.95
N HIS A 461 -2.63 6.57 14.47
CA HIS A 461 -1.64 7.65 14.59
C HIS A 461 -1.56 8.57 13.36
N ARG A 462 -2.15 8.19 12.22
CA ARG A 462 -1.96 8.91 10.93
C ARG A 462 -3.23 9.48 10.33
N VAL A 463 -4.38 8.85 10.58
CA VAL A 463 -5.68 9.24 9.99
C VAL A 463 -6.55 10.18 10.84
N PRO A 464 -6.42 10.33 12.19
CA PRO A 464 -7.36 11.17 12.97
C PRO A 464 -7.42 12.66 12.60
N THR A 465 -6.36 13.21 11.98
CA THR A 465 -6.39 14.60 11.48
C THR A 465 -7.27 14.76 10.23
N ASP A 466 -7.53 13.68 9.49
CA ASP A 466 -8.42 13.64 8.33
C ASP A 466 -9.63 12.74 8.61
N LYS A 467 -10.69 13.35 9.14
CA LYS A 467 -11.93 12.66 9.52
C LYS A 467 -12.61 11.97 8.33
N ALA A 468 -12.39 12.45 7.10
CA ALA A 468 -12.97 11.84 5.91
C ALA A 468 -12.25 10.54 5.58
N ALA A 469 -10.92 10.56 5.53
CA ALA A 469 -10.12 9.35 5.32
C ALA A 469 -10.33 8.32 6.45
N PHE A 470 -10.54 8.76 7.70
CA PHE A 470 -10.86 7.84 8.80
C PHE A 470 -12.20 7.16 8.59
N ALA A 471 -13.23 7.91 8.19
CA ALA A 471 -14.54 7.35 7.88
C ALA A 471 -14.48 6.38 6.69
N ASP A 472 -13.61 6.64 5.70
CA ASP A 472 -13.34 5.76 4.56
C ASP A 472 -12.78 4.40 4.99
N TRP A 473 -11.81 4.39 5.90
CA TRP A 473 -11.30 3.15 6.48
C TRP A 473 -12.35 2.47 7.37
N LEU A 474 -12.97 3.22 8.29
CA LEU A 474 -13.91 2.70 9.28
C LEU A 474 -15.10 1.99 8.64
N ARG A 475 -15.68 2.57 7.57
CA ARG A 475 -16.84 1.95 6.91
C ARG A 475 -16.53 0.58 6.34
N ILE A 476 -15.35 0.43 5.73
CA ILE A 476 -14.92 -0.84 5.16
C ILE A 476 -14.52 -1.83 6.27
N ALA A 477 -13.89 -1.35 7.35
CA ALA A 477 -13.56 -2.19 8.51
C ALA A 477 -14.83 -2.79 9.16
N LEU A 478 -15.87 -1.99 9.37
CA LEU A 478 -17.15 -2.45 9.92
C LEU A 478 -17.85 -3.44 8.98
N LEU A 479 -17.95 -3.13 7.69
CA LEU A 479 -18.57 -4.03 6.71
C LEU A 479 -17.79 -5.33 6.56
N LYS A 480 -16.45 -5.31 6.71
CA LYS A 480 -15.63 -6.52 6.72
C LYS A 480 -15.93 -7.39 7.94
N GLU A 481 -16.05 -6.77 9.12
CA GLU A 481 -16.18 -7.49 10.38
C GLU A 481 -17.59 -8.04 10.62
N TYR A 482 -18.61 -7.28 10.19
CA TYR A 482 -20.01 -7.53 10.54
C TYR A 482 -20.97 -7.63 9.35
N GLY A 483 -20.53 -7.28 8.13
CA GLY A 483 -21.44 -6.98 7.04
C GLY A 483 -22.32 -5.78 7.39
N GLY A 484 -23.55 -5.75 6.90
CA GLY A 484 -24.52 -4.71 7.21
C GLY A 484 -24.51 -3.56 6.20
N ILE A 485 -24.95 -2.40 6.66
CA ILE A 485 -25.11 -1.19 5.84
C ILE A 485 -24.36 -0.04 6.50
N TRP A 486 -23.44 0.59 5.79
CA TRP A 486 -22.93 1.90 6.13
C TRP A 486 -23.83 2.99 5.52
N VAL A 487 -24.22 3.95 6.35
CA VAL A 487 -25.01 5.12 5.93
C VAL A 487 -24.32 6.38 6.47
N ASP A 488 -23.91 7.27 5.58
CA ASP A 488 -23.39 8.58 6.00
C ASP A 488 -24.43 9.33 6.85
N ALA A 489 -23.98 10.06 7.87
CA ALA A 489 -24.89 10.78 8.78
C ALA A 489 -25.78 11.83 8.09
N THR A 490 -25.44 12.24 6.87
CA THR A 490 -26.24 13.16 6.03
C THR A 490 -27.24 12.44 5.12
N CYS A 491 -27.42 11.14 5.24
CA CYS A 491 -28.36 10.39 4.40
C CYS A 491 -29.76 10.40 5.01
N TYR A 492 -30.73 10.92 4.27
CA TYR A 492 -32.14 10.89 4.64
C TYR A 492 -32.81 9.69 3.97
N VAL A 493 -33.24 8.71 4.76
CA VAL A 493 -33.84 7.46 4.24
C VAL A 493 -35.36 7.60 4.16
N THR A 494 -35.92 7.31 2.98
CA THR A 494 -37.35 7.48 2.69
C THR A 494 -38.04 6.17 2.32
N GLY A 495 -37.33 5.22 1.70
CA GLY A 495 -37.88 3.93 1.29
C GLY A 495 -37.64 2.78 2.28
N ASP A 496 -38.17 1.60 1.93
CA ASP A 496 -38.04 0.37 2.71
C ASP A 496 -36.62 -0.21 2.60
N PRO A 497 -35.90 -0.43 3.72
CA PRO A 497 -34.59 -1.08 3.73
C PRO A 497 -34.55 -2.47 3.09
N SER A 498 -35.68 -3.17 2.97
CA SER A 498 -35.72 -4.50 2.32
C SER A 498 -35.24 -4.45 0.87
N VAL A 499 -35.32 -3.28 0.21
CA VAL A 499 -34.75 -3.08 -1.13
C VAL A 499 -33.23 -3.33 -1.15
N VAL A 500 -32.55 -3.10 -0.03
CA VAL A 500 -31.09 -3.24 0.06
C VAL A 500 -30.68 -4.71 -0.03
N ASP A 501 -31.47 -5.64 0.53
CA ASP A 501 -31.18 -7.07 0.41
C ASP A 501 -31.20 -7.54 -1.05
N GLU A 502 -32.18 -7.07 -1.83
CA GLU A 502 -32.29 -7.36 -3.26
C GLU A 502 -31.12 -6.77 -4.04
N LEU A 503 -30.75 -5.52 -3.73
CA LEU A 503 -29.65 -4.82 -4.38
C LEU A 503 -28.28 -5.42 -4.06
N VAL A 504 -28.10 -5.97 -2.84
CA VAL A 504 -26.87 -6.67 -2.44
C VAL A 504 -26.81 -8.04 -3.10
N GLY A 505 -27.93 -8.75 -3.17
CA GLY A 505 -28.10 -10.00 -3.91
C GLY A 505 -26.97 -11.02 -3.70
N ASP A 506 -26.62 -11.72 -4.77
CA ASP A 506 -25.52 -12.68 -4.80
C ASP A 506 -24.15 -12.02 -4.95
N ARG A 507 -24.11 -10.75 -5.36
CA ARG A 507 -22.88 -9.93 -5.37
C ARG A 507 -22.32 -9.72 -3.97
N ARG A 508 -23.16 -9.86 -2.94
CA ARG A 508 -22.83 -9.64 -1.53
C ARG A 508 -22.30 -8.23 -1.27
N PHE A 509 -22.53 -7.29 -2.19
CA PHE A 509 -22.10 -5.90 -2.09
C PHE A 509 -23.03 -5.02 -2.92
N PHE A 510 -23.36 -3.85 -2.38
CA PHE A 510 -24.06 -2.78 -3.05
C PHE A 510 -23.41 -1.44 -2.75
N ALA A 511 -23.30 -0.61 -3.79
CA ALA A 511 -23.01 0.80 -3.72
C ALA A 511 -23.74 1.51 -4.87
N PHE A 512 -24.07 2.79 -4.69
CA PHE A 512 -24.53 3.61 -5.82
C PHE A 512 -23.38 3.80 -6.81
N ARG A 513 -23.69 3.85 -8.11
CA ARG A 513 -22.74 4.16 -9.19
C ARG A 513 -22.67 5.68 -9.36
N TYR A 514 -21.47 6.24 -9.23
CA TYR A 514 -21.22 7.68 -9.40
C TYR A 514 -21.05 8.04 -10.88
N ASN A 515 -20.25 7.24 -11.58
CA ASN A 515 -20.08 7.23 -13.04
C ASN A 515 -19.70 5.79 -13.46
N ASP A 516 -19.37 5.54 -14.72
CA ASP A 516 -19.19 4.18 -15.25
C ASP A 516 -18.19 3.32 -14.44
N ALA A 517 -17.14 3.94 -13.89
CA ALA A 517 -16.07 3.23 -13.19
C ALA A 517 -16.03 3.44 -11.66
N ARG A 518 -16.72 4.45 -11.11
CA ARG A 518 -16.66 4.81 -9.68
C ARG A 518 -17.96 4.57 -8.93
N ILE A 519 -17.81 4.32 -7.63
CA ILE A 519 -18.92 4.18 -6.68
C ILE A 519 -19.18 5.48 -5.92
N SER A 520 -20.33 5.56 -5.27
CA SER A 520 -20.66 6.55 -4.25
C SER A 520 -20.46 5.90 -2.89
N SER A 521 -19.50 6.36 -2.10
CA SER A 521 -19.12 5.71 -0.82
C SER A 521 -19.98 6.07 0.40
N TRP A 522 -21.00 6.92 0.21
CA TRP A 522 -21.86 7.41 1.30
C TRP A 522 -22.99 6.45 1.70
N PHE A 523 -23.24 5.41 0.90
CA PHE A 523 -24.15 4.31 1.24
C PHE A 523 -23.59 3.02 0.65
N LEU A 524 -23.13 2.13 1.54
CA LEU A 524 -22.53 0.85 1.18
C LEU A 524 -23.26 -0.25 1.93
N ALA A 525 -23.59 -1.35 1.28
CA ALA A 525 -24.15 -2.52 1.94
C ALA A 525 -23.38 -3.77 1.53
N ALA A 526 -23.15 -4.66 2.47
CA ALA A 526 -22.41 -5.89 2.20
C ALA A 526 -22.86 -7.03 3.10
N ARG A 527 -22.96 -8.23 2.54
CA ARG A 527 -23.03 -9.45 3.34
C ARG A 527 -21.63 -9.82 3.82
N ASN A 528 -21.57 -10.54 4.93
CA ASN A 528 -20.32 -11.16 5.39
C ASN A 528 -19.61 -11.90 4.25
N ASN A 529 -18.27 -11.83 4.25
CA ASN A 529 -17.36 -12.42 3.25
C ASN A 529 -17.47 -11.84 1.83
N SER A 530 -18.06 -10.65 1.67
CA SER A 530 -18.04 -9.89 0.41
C SER A 530 -16.62 -9.73 -0.13
N TYR A 531 -16.36 -10.17 -1.36
CA TYR A 531 -15.03 -10.09 -1.96
C TYR A 531 -14.55 -8.65 -2.09
N ILE A 532 -15.44 -7.79 -2.59
CA ILE A 532 -15.19 -6.36 -2.79
C ILE A 532 -14.75 -5.71 -1.48
N VAL A 533 -15.46 -5.96 -0.37
CA VAL A 533 -15.12 -5.37 0.93
C VAL A 533 -13.75 -5.82 1.43
N HIS A 534 -13.41 -7.11 1.28
CA HIS A 534 -12.11 -7.63 1.71
C HIS A 534 -10.95 -7.07 0.88
N MET A 535 -11.12 -6.95 -0.44
CA MET A 535 -10.13 -6.34 -1.34
C MET A 535 -9.93 -4.85 -1.02
N MET A 536 -11.03 -4.10 -0.86
CA MET A 536 -10.99 -2.70 -0.45
C MET A 536 -10.28 -2.52 0.90
N HIS A 537 -10.60 -3.36 1.90
CA HIS A 537 -9.98 -3.30 3.21
C HIS A 537 -8.47 -3.55 3.11
N ALA A 538 -8.06 -4.58 2.38
CA ALA A 538 -6.65 -4.91 2.21
C ALA A 538 -5.87 -3.79 1.49
N ALA A 539 -6.45 -3.19 0.45
CA ALA A 539 -5.85 -2.07 -0.27
C ALA A 539 -5.66 -0.83 0.64
N LEU A 540 -6.68 -0.47 1.42
CA LEU A 540 -6.60 0.64 2.38
C LEU A 540 -5.56 0.37 3.48
N GLU A 541 -5.50 -0.86 4.00
CA GLU A 541 -4.50 -1.27 4.99
C GLU A 541 -3.07 -1.14 4.46
N ILE A 542 -2.81 -1.61 3.24
CA ILE A 542 -1.48 -1.51 2.62
C ILE A 542 -1.14 -0.05 2.36
N TYR A 543 -2.08 0.74 1.83
CA TYR A 543 -1.85 2.15 1.53
C TYR A 543 -1.46 2.96 2.77
N HIS A 544 -2.22 2.83 3.86
CA HIS A 544 -1.97 3.60 5.09
C HIS A 544 -0.75 3.14 5.90
N ARG A 545 -0.13 2.01 5.56
CA ARG A 545 1.16 1.61 6.14
C ARG A 545 2.32 2.47 5.62
N SER A 546 2.24 2.93 4.37
CA SER A 546 3.27 3.74 3.71
C SER A 546 2.88 5.20 3.49
N HIS A 547 1.60 5.56 3.64
CA HIS A 547 1.10 6.91 3.39
C HIS A 547 0.36 7.49 4.60
N ASP A 548 0.70 8.73 4.95
CA ASP A 548 0.11 9.42 6.11
C ASP A 548 -1.25 10.07 5.80
N LYS A 549 -1.59 10.31 4.53
CA LYS A 549 -2.83 10.98 4.11
C LYS A 549 -3.34 10.41 2.79
N ALA A 550 -4.65 10.48 2.56
CA ALA A 550 -5.23 10.28 1.24
C ALA A 550 -4.66 11.33 0.26
N THR A 551 -4.45 10.94 -1.01
CA THR A 551 -3.88 11.86 -2.02
C THR A 551 -4.83 13.00 -2.37
N HIS A 552 -6.14 12.74 -2.37
CA HIS A 552 -7.19 13.69 -2.75
C HIS A 552 -8.58 13.18 -2.33
N TYR A 553 -9.61 14.00 -2.57
CA TYR A 553 -10.99 13.73 -2.14
C TYR A 553 -11.60 12.44 -2.70
N PHE A 554 -11.27 12.05 -3.93
CA PHE A 554 -11.80 10.84 -4.59
C PHE A 554 -10.91 9.60 -4.39
N PHE A 555 -9.89 9.67 -3.53
CA PHE A 555 -8.94 8.57 -3.27
C PHE A 555 -9.61 7.20 -3.08
N PHE A 556 -10.65 7.12 -2.26
CA PHE A 556 -11.39 5.86 -2.03
C PHE A 556 -12.06 5.32 -3.30
N HIS A 557 -12.54 6.22 -4.16
CA HIS A 557 -13.20 5.87 -5.41
C HIS A 557 -12.19 5.33 -6.42
N ASP A 558 -11.00 5.91 -6.45
CA ASP A 558 -9.90 5.49 -7.32
C ASP A 558 -9.34 4.13 -6.92
N ILE A 559 -9.25 3.83 -5.62
CA ILE A 559 -8.89 2.47 -5.14
C ILE A 559 -9.92 1.46 -5.64
N PHE A 560 -11.21 1.76 -5.49
CA PHE A 560 -12.30 0.87 -5.94
C PHE A 560 -12.23 0.61 -7.44
N GLU A 561 -12.13 1.69 -8.21
CA GLU A 561 -12.02 1.65 -9.66
C GLU A 561 -10.80 0.84 -10.12
N ALA A 562 -9.63 1.11 -9.55
CA ALA A 562 -8.41 0.39 -9.87
C ALA A 562 -8.55 -1.12 -9.59
N LEU A 563 -9.15 -1.50 -8.47
CA LEU A 563 -9.44 -2.90 -8.15
C LEU A 563 -10.43 -3.52 -9.15
N ALA A 564 -11.47 -2.79 -9.55
CA ALA A 564 -12.44 -3.28 -10.54
C ALA A 564 -11.83 -3.50 -11.93
N GLN A 565 -10.82 -2.72 -12.29
CA GLN A 565 -10.13 -2.84 -13.58
C GLN A 565 -8.99 -3.86 -13.58
N LEU A 566 -8.29 -4.03 -12.45
CA LEU A 566 -7.08 -4.85 -12.36
C LEU A 566 -7.32 -6.27 -11.83
N ASP A 567 -8.43 -6.48 -11.12
CA ASP A 567 -8.82 -7.80 -10.61
C ASP A 567 -10.08 -8.30 -11.30
N ASP A 568 -9.94 -9.24 -12.23
CA ASP A 568 -11.04 -9.79 -13.04
C ASP A 568 -12.23 -10.21 -12.19
N ARG A 569 -11.98 -10.91 -11.07
CA ARG A 569 -13.03 -11.36 -10.16
C ARG A 569 -13.76 -10.19 -9.50
N PHE A 570 -13.04 -9.16 -9.08
CA PHE A 570 -13.65 -7.94 -8.54
C PHE A 570 -14.51 -7.28 -9.61
N GLY A 571 -13.94 -7.09 -10.80
CA GLY A 571 -14.60 -6.50 -11.96
C GLY A 571 -15.88 -7.25 -12.33
N GLU A 572 -15.86 -8.58 -12.41
CA GLU A 572 -17.03 -9.41 -12.70
C GLU A 572 -18.13 -9.28 -11.63
N ILE A 573 -17.75 -9.32 -10.35
CA ILE A 573 -18.70 -9.10 -9.24
C ILE A 573 -19.26 -7.68 -9.31
N TRP A 574 -18.45 -6.69 -9.68
CA TRP A 574 -18.89 -5.30 -9.82
C TRP A 574 -19.76 -5.09 -11.07
N GLU A 575 -19.46 -5.67 -12.22
CA GLU A 575 -20.19 -5.42 -13.47
C GLU A 575 -21.37 -6.36 -13.71
N THR A 576 -21.74 -7.16 -12.71
CA THR A 576 -22.95 -8.01 -12.76
C THR A 576 -24.18 -7.15 -13.08
N LYS A 577 -24.67 -7.28 -14.32
CA LYS A 577 -25.66 -6.40 -14.96
C LYS A 577 -27.00 -6.40 -14.20
N GLY A 578 -27.63 -5.22 -14.10
CA GLY A 578 -29.00 -5.05 -13.60
C GLY A 578 -29.15 -4.60 -12.13
N GLN A 579 -28.06 -4.51 -11.36
CA GLN A 579 -28.11 -4.16 -9.93
C GLN A 579 -27.53 -2.78 -9.58
N HIS A 580 -27.01 -2.04 -10.57
CA HIS A 580 -26.48 -0.69 -10.36
C HIS A 580 -27.59 0.35 -10.21
N ARG A 581 -27.44 1.21 -9.20
CA ARG A 581 -28.28 2.39 -9.01
C ARG A 581 -27.45 3.65 -9.20
N ASP A 582 -27.87 4.51 -10.10
CA ASP A 582 -27.22 5.78 -10.35
C ASP A 582 -27.38 6.74 -9.17
N THR A 583 -26.31 7.44 -8.80
CA THR A 583 -26.27 8.34 -7.64
C THR A 583 -27.11 9.63 -7.82
N ARG A 584 -27.40 10.06 -9.05
CA ARG A 584 -28.02 11.36 -9.36
C ARG A 584 -29.40 11.47 -8.74
N GLY A 585 -30.19 10.39 -8.78
CA GLY A 585 -31.50 10.32 -8.14
C GLY A 585 -31.43 10.66 -6.65
N ALA A 586 -30.51 10.01 -5.93
CA ALA A 586 -30.27 10.23 -4.50
C ALA A 586 -29.73 11.64 -4.16
N HIS A 587 -29.23 12.40 -5.14
CA HIS A 587 -28.75 13.77 -4.95
C HIS A 587 -29.77 14.86 -5.31
N LYS A 588 -30.91 14.51 -5.95
CA LYS A 588 -31.92 15.51 -6.35
C LYS A 588 -32.42 16.33 -5.16
N LEU A 589 -32.70 15.68 -4.02
CA LEU A 589 -33.18 16.36 -2.81
C LEU A 589 -32.15 17.32 -2.23
N GLN A 590 -30.85 17.00 -2.34
CA GLN A 590 -29.77 17.89 -1.91
C GLN A 590 -29.82 19.25 -2.63
N GLY A 591 -30.11 19.24 -3.93
CA GLY A 591 -30.24 20.46 -4.75
C GLY A 591 -31.45 21.33 -4.37
N GLN A 592 -32.43 20.76 -3.68
CA GLN A 592 -33.65 21.46 -3.26
C GLN A 592 -33.55 22.07 -1.86
N LEU A 593 -32.53 21.75 -1.05
CA LEU A 593 -32.48 22.13 0.37
C LEU A 593 -32.70 23.62 0.65
N ARG A 594 -32.22 24.50 -0.24
CA ARG A 594 -32.32 25.97 -0.12
C ARG A 594 -33.57 26.55 -0.80
N ARG A 595 -34.32 25.74 -1.53
CA ARG A 595 -35.51 26.15 -2.27
C ARG A 595 -36.74 26.16 -1.36
N PRO A 596 -37.82 26.86 -1.73
CA PRO A 596 -39.09 26.78 -1.03
C PRO A 596 -39.62 25.34 -0.95
N ALA A 597 -40.11 24.94 0.22
CA ALA A 597 -40.79 23.65 0.42
C ALA A 597 -42.22 23.67 -0.12
N GLY A 598 -42.80 22.49 -0.35
CA GLY A 598 -44.19 22.34 -0.80
C GLY A 598 -44.43 22.70 -2.26
N THR A 599 -43.37 22.72 -3.08
CA THR A 599 -43.45 23.03 -4.51
C THR A 599 -43.78 21.81 -5.37
N GLY A 600 -43.80 20.61 -4.79
CA GLY A 600 -43.98 19.34 -5.49
C GLY A 600 -42.67 18.78 -6.07
N ALA A 601 -41.71 19.64 -6.40
CA ALA A 601 -40.37 19.24 -6.84
C ALA A 601 -39.57 18.56 -5.71
N ASP A 602 -39.81 18.94 -4.46
CA ASP A 602 -39.27 18.31 -3.26
C ASP A 602 -39.83 16.91 -3.04
N LEU A 603 -41.14 16.72 -3.20
CA LEU A 603 -41.79 15.40 -3.14
C LEU A 603 -41.31 14.49 -4.28
N ALA A 604 -41.26 15.00 -5.51
CA ALA A 604 -40.73 14.25 -6.65
C ALA A 604 -39.25 13.86 -6.46
N ALA A 605 -38.46 14.69 -5.78
CA ALA A 605 -37.09 14.33 -5.41
C ALA A 605 -37.06 13.23 -4.33
N ILE A 606 -37.93 13.29 -3.33
CA ILE A 606 -38.09 12.26 -2.28
C ILE A 606 -38.49 10.91 -2.87
N ASP A 607 -39.43 10.90 -3.82
CA ASP A 607 -39.94 9.67 -4.44
C ASP A 607 -38.93 9.04 -5.41
N GLY A 608 -37.93 9.80 -5.86
CA GLY A 608 -36.93 9.37 -6.83
C GLY A 608 -35.83 8.45 -6.31
N SER A 609 -35.74 8.21 -5.00
CA SER A 609 -34.76 7.31 -4.38
C SER A 609 -35.24 6.83 -3.01
N PHE A 610 -34.81 5.64 -2.58
CA PHE A 610 -35.09 5.14 -1.22
C PHE A 610 -34.21 5.79 -0.15
N VAL A 611 -33.11 6.43 -0.56
CA VAL A 611 -32.17 7.16 0.30
C VAL A 611 -31.62 8.38 -0.43
N HIS A 612 -31.44 9.48 0.30
CA HIS A 612 -31.04 10.77 -0.24
C HIS A 612 -29.77 11.28 0.43
N LYS A 613 -28.71 11.50 -0.35
CA LYS A 613 -27.45 12.05 0.15
C LYS A 613 -27.54 13.57 0.24
N LEU A 614 -27.66 14.10 1.46
CA LEU A 614 -27.72 15.55 1.71
C LEU A 614 -26.33 16.15 2.00
N THR A 615 -26.29 17.39 2.47
CA THR A 615 -25.08 18.09 2.90
C THR A 615 -25.27 18.71 4.28
N TYR A 616 -24.23 18.66 5.10
CA TYR A 616 -24.20 19.34 6.40
C TYR A 616 -23.71 20.79 6.30
N LYS A 617 -23.24 21.24 5.12
CA LYS A 617 -22.62 22.55 4.89
C LYS A 617 -23.62 23.71 4.76
N LEU A 618 -24.82 23.57 5.34
CA LEU A 618 -25.83 24.63 5.38
C LEU A 618 -25.48 25.62 6.49
N LYS A 619 -25.52 26.92 6.19
CA LYS A 619 -25.41 27.98 7.19
C LYS A 619 -26.73 28.12 7.96
N PRO A 620 -26.72 28.52 9.24
CA PRO A 620 -27.95 28.61 10.04
C PRO A 620 -29.07 29.44 9.38
N HIS A 621 -28.74 30.54 8.72
CA HIS A 621 -29.73 31.40 8.04
C HIS A 621 -30.30 30.80 6.74
N GLU A 622 -29.69 29.73 6.19
CA GLU A 622 -30.22 29.03 5.01
C GLU A 622 -31.34 28.02 5.40
N ILE A 623 -31.47 27.71 6.69
CA ILE A 623 -32.49 26.80 7.23
C ILE A 623 -33.62 27.65 7.80
N THR A 624 -34.58 28.04 6.97
CA THR A 624 -35.74 28.84 7.37
C THR A 624 -37.02 28.01 7.35
N PRO A 625 -38.12 28.47 7.98
CA PRO A 625 -39.37 27.74 7.95
C PRO A 625 -39.89 27.43 6.54
N ALA A 626 -39.58 28.28 5.57
CA ALA A 626 -40.04 28.17 4.19
C ALA A 626 -39.20 27.22 3.31
N THR A 627 -37.99 26.82 3.72
CA THR A 627 -37.10 26.01 2.88
C THR A 627 -37.32 24.50 3.06
N VAL A 628 -36.95 23.71 2.05
CA VAL A 628 -36.95 22.23 2.12
C VAL A 628 -36.10 21.73 3.28
N ALA A 629 -34.94 22.35 3.54
CA ALA A 629 -34.12 22.01 4.71
C ALA A 629 -34.87 22.23 6.03
N GLY A 630 -35.61 23.34 6.15
CA GLY A 630 -36.45 23.60 7.32
C GLY A 630 -37.58 22.58 7.47
N ALA A 631 -38.24 22.21 6.37
CA ALA A 631 -39.29 21.19 6.35
C ALA A 631 -38.77 19.80 6.75
N LEU A 632 -37.57 19.40 6.28
CA LEU A 632 -36.90 18.17 6.71
C LEU A 632 -36.59 18.17 8.21
N VAL A 633 -36.08 19.29 8.74
CA VAL A 633 -35.75 19.41 10.17
C VAL A 633 -36.99 19.32 11.06
N ARG A 634 -38.14 19.82 10.60
CA ARG A 634 -39.41 19.69 11.33
C ARG A 634 -40.10 18.32 11.16
N GLY A 635 -39.68 17.52 10.18
CA GLY A 635 -40.33 16.25 9.85
C GLY A 635 -41.60 16.40 9.00
N ASP A 636 -41.78 17.50 8.27
CA ASP A 636 -43.01 17.80 7.53
C ASP A 636 -43.35 16.74 6.46
N TYR A 637 -42.32 16.05 5.94
CA TYR A 637 -42.46 15.02 4.92
C TYR A 637 -42.86 13.63 5.48
N GLU A 638 -42.89 13.43 6.81
CA GLU A 638 -43.19 12.12 7.39
C GLU A 638 -44.57 11.59 7.01
N ARG A 639 -45.57 12.47 6.90
CA ARG A 639 -46.92 12.09 6.46
C ARG A 639 -46.93 11.55 5.03
N HIS A 640 -46.19 12.18 4.12
CA HIS A 640 -46.04 11.73 2.73
C HIS A 640 -45.45 10.32 2.67
N LEU A 641 -44.44 10.06 3.49
CA LEU A 641 -43.76 8.75 3.56
C LEU A 641 -44.67 7.64 4.14
N MET A 642 -45.61 7.99 5.02
CA MET A 642 -46.58 7.02 5.57
C MET A 642 -47.80 6.78 4.65
N SER A 643 -48.09 7.69 3.73
CA SER A 643 -49.22 7.59 2.79
C SER A 643 -48.92 6.84 1.49
N ALA A 644 -47.66 6.49 1.23
CA ALA A 644 -47.30 5.69 0.06
C ALA A 644 -47.89 4.26 0.19
N PRO A 645 -48.51 3.70 -0.85
CA PRO A 645 -49.19 2.40 -0.76
C PRO A 645 -48.23 1.30 -0.31
N GLU A 646 -48.59 0.55 0.75
CA GLU A 646 -47.83 -0.61 1.22
C GLU A 646 -47.63 -1.60 0.07
N GLN A 647 -46.40 -1.78 -0.41
CA GLN A 647 -46.07 -2.97 -1.18
C GLN A 647 -46.16 -4.20 -0.28
N PRO A 648 -46.63 -5.35 -0.79
CA PRO A 648 -46.95 -6.50 0.05
C PRO A 648 -45.72 -7.00 0.80
N LYS A 649 -45.82 -7.02 2.14
CA LYS A 649 -44.81 -7.53 3.08
C LYS A 649 -44.38 -8.95 2.70
N ARG A 650 -43.22 -9.11 2.07
CA ARG A 650 -42.55 -10.41 1.94
C ARG A 650 -41.77 -10.73 3.22
N ARG A 651 -41.69 -12.03 3.52
CA ARG A 651 -41.50 -12.61 4.85
C ARG A 651 -40.29 -12.07 5.62
N ARG A 652 -40.54 -11.80 6.90
CA ARG A 652 -39.59 -11.38 7.94
C ARG A 652 -38.41 -12.35 8.08
N PHE A 653 -37.24 -11.76 8.32
CA PHE A 653 -36.06 -12.39 8.91
C PHE A 653 -36.45 -13.27 10.09
N VAL A 654 -36.12 -14.58 10.00
CA VAL A 654 -36.10 -15.46 11.16
C VAL A 654 -34.70 -15.40 11.73
N ILE A 655 -34.55 -14.66 12.83
CA ILE A 655 -33.34 -14.73 13.66
C ILE A 655 -33.34 -16.12 14.31
N ALA A 656 -32.57 -17.05 13.74
CA ALA A 656 -32.31 -18.32 14.38
C ALA A 656 -31.26 -18.09 15.48
N ARG A 657 -31.71 -17.96 16.73
CA ARG A 657 -30.81 -18.06 17.89
C ARG A 657 -30.24 -19.48 17.94
N ARG A 658 -28.93 -19.63 17.75
CA ARG A 658 -28.12 -20.71 18.33
C ARG A 658 -26.78 -20.18 18.77
#